data_AF-A0A3C1KYY6-F1
#
_entry.id   AF-A0A3C1KYY6-F1
#
_cell.length_a   1.000
_cell.length_b   1.000
_cell.length_c   1.000
_cell.angle_alpha   90.00
_cell.angle_beta   90.00
_cell.angle_gamma   90.00
#
_symmetry.space_group_name_H-M   'P 1'
#
loop_
_entity.id
_entity.type
_entity.pdbx_description
1 polymer ?
#
loop_
_entity_poly.entity_id
_entity_poly.type
_entity_poly.pdbx_seq_one_letter_code
_entity_poly.pdbx_strand_id
1 'polypeptide(L)'
;MSRASRDRPLQLPRGAGAVADAASSSHRFDFDARVASAPKRPGVYLMRDRQGQVVYVGKAIDLRARLNQYRLQQDTRFFVHLLEDVLGEIEVIVTQTDKEALLLENELVKRHQPRFNVLLKDDKNFIHLRLATEHDFPRLEIVRSPKDDGARYYGPYASASAARSTLREVNRHFQLRTCSDTVFRNRQRPCLEHQIDRCSAPCVLPDSQQSYVEDLADVHLFLSGRGTELIDEIQLRMRRASERQDYESAARLRDQWRAIKRSLEGQHVKLLDSRRDMDAIALYRQGARSTIALAQVRQGALVGVQGFALRDQEFPSTEVLSGFLVRHYDGGAEIPDELLIEHRLEEADVLATWLTEIRNARRAIKRSVRLHTPQRGDRAKVLALAQRNAKQVFRERLGASAAEAETLQALGSYLAMSKLPRRIECYDVSNIQGTDPVASMVVFVDGAPLKSAYRSFRIRSKDTPDDFAMMYETLVRRLERIDQPGWERPNLIIVDGGPPQLRMAVAAMDDLAIHGIEVAGLAKARSLSKERGRTPERLWSPGAIEPLVLDQNSKVVFLLARMRDEAHRFAISHHRKRRRGRTLQSALDQIEGVGPARRRALLREFGSVRALSRASVDRVAAVPGVGPKLAQRICDVLQVGEQVTG
;
A
#
# COMPACT_ATOMS: atom_id res chain seq x y z
N MET A 1 19.50 47.23 82.03
CA MET A 1 20.95 46.92 81.92
C MET A 1 21.12 45.58 81.20
N SER A 2 21.77 45.62 80.03
CA SER A 2 22.62 44.59 79.42
C SER A 2 22.13 43.14 79.13
N ARG A 3 22.01 42.88 77.81
CA ARG A 3 22.45 41.70 77.00
C ARG A 3 21.76 40.33 77.18
N ALA A 4 21.58 39.47 76.16
CA ALA A 4 21.66 39.54 74.70
C ALA A 4 21.13 38.22 74.07
N SER A 5 20.56 38.34 72.86
CA SER A 5 20.50 37.42 71.69
C SER A 5 20.11 35.93 71.82
N ARG A 6 19.16 35.47 70.99
CA ARG A 6 19.40 34.92 69.63
C ARG A 6 18.08 34.57 68.89
N ASP A 7 18.16 34.65 67.57
CA ASP A 7 17.09 34.72 66.58
C ASP A 7 16.16 33.51 66.46
N ARG A 8 14.90 33.79 66.11
CA ARG A 8 13.92 32.86 65.51
C ARG A 8 13.95 32.98 63.99
N PRO A 9 13.66 31.87 63.28
CA PRO A 9 12.55 31.94 62.34
C PRO A 9 11.58 30.75 62.47
N LEU A 10 10.37 30.99 61.93
CA LEU A 10 9.15 30.20 62.03
C LEU A 10 9.28 28.71 61.66
N GLN A 11 8.66 27.88 62.49
CA GLN A 11 8.28 26.49 62.21
C GLN A 11 6.93 26.42 61.49
N LEU A 12 6.85 25.58 60.46
CA LEU A 12 5.65 24.81 60.14
C LEU A 12 6.04 23.32 60.10
N PRO A 13 5.27 22.42 60.75
CA PRO A 13 5.69 21.05 60.98
C PRO A 13 5.47 20.15 59.76
N ARG A 14 6.44 19.26 59.56
CA ARG A 14 6.36 18.07 58.70
C ARG A 14 5.55 16.97 59.39
N GLY A 15 4.75 16.25 58.60
CA GLY A 15 4.39 14.87 58.88
C GLY A 15 2.92 14.61 59.16
N ALA A 16 2.20 14.12 58.14
CA ALA A 16 1.06 13.25 58.33
C ALA A 16 1.05 12.22 57.19
N GLY A 17 1.56 11.03 57.48
CA GLY A 17 1.11 9.83 56.80
C GLY A 17 -0.28 9.51 57.31
N ALA A 18 -1.26 9.50 56.42
CA ALA A 18 -2.53 8.83 56.60
C ALA A 18 -3.05 8.46 55.21
N VAL A 19 -2.86 7.19 54.91
CA VAL A 19 -3.56 6.36 53.93
C VAL A 19 -4.95 6.93 53.64
N ALA A 20 -5.09 7.60 52.50
CA ALA A 20 -6.38 7.80 51.87
C ALA A 20 -6.46 6.80 50.72
N ASP A 21 -7.08 5.65 51.03
CA ASP A 21 -7.75 4.79 50.06
C ASP A 21 -8.72 5.64 49.22
N ALA A 22 -8.21 6.30 48.19
CA ALA A 22 -9.01 6.62 47.02
C ALA A 22 -9.09 5.34 46.20
N ALA A 23 -9.86 4.39 46.71
CA ALA A 23 -10.30 3.21 46.00
C ALA A 23 -10.77 3.63 44.60
N SER A 24 -10.27 2.89 43.62
CA SER A 24 -10.68 2.91 42.23
C SER A 24 -12.20 2.89 42.10
N SER A 25 -12.84 4.05 41.95
CA SER A 25 -14.16 4.11 41.36
C SER A 25 -13.99 3.78 39.88
N SER A 26 -14.21 2.53 39.52
CA SER A 26 -14.42 2.11 38.15
C SER A 26 -15.59 2.92 37.58
N HIS A 27 -15.30 4.05 36.93
CA HIS A 27 -16.28 4.79 36.16
C HIS A 27 -16.71 3.90 34.98
N ARG A 28 -17.72 3.07 35.22
CA ARG A 28 -18.45 2.34 34.19
C ARG A 28 -19.17 3.39 33.36
N PHE A 29 -18.99 3.36 32.05
CA PHE A 29 -19.68 4.27 31.13
C PHE A 29 -21.20 4.14 31.29
N ASP A 30 -21.90 5.25 31.52
CA ASP A 30 -23.36 5.25 31.66
C ASP A 30 -24.03 5.18 30.28
N PHE A 31 -24.29 3.93 29.86
CA PHE A 31 -24.92 3.64 28.59
C PHE A 31 -26.38 4.13 28.54
N ASP A 32 -27.10 4.06 29.66
CA ASP A 32 -28.53 4.40 29.74
C ASP A 32 -28.74 5.91 29.57
N ALA A 33 -27.95 6.74 30.26
CA ALA A 33 -27.98 8.18 30.07
C ALA A 33 -27.63 8.57 28.63
N ARG A 34 -26.65 7.90 28.01
CA ARG A 34 -26.26 8.20 26.64
C ARG A 34 -27.38 7.86 25.65
N VAL A 35 -27.99 6.68 25.75
CA VAL A 35 -29.11 6.29 24.89
C VAL A 35 -30.29 7.26 25.04
N ALA A 36 -30.60 7.70 26.26
CA ALA A 36 -31.68 8.66 26.51
C ALA A 36 -31.43 10.01 25.82
N SER A 37 -30.18 10.47 25.79
CA SER A 37 -29.77 11.73 25.15
C SER A 37 -29.63 11.66 23.62
N ALA A 38 -29.56 10.45 23.05
CA ALA A 38 -29.29 10.27 21.62
C ALA A 38 -30.49 10.69 20.74
N PRO A 39 -30.27 11.40 19.62
CA PRO A 39 -31.35 11.82 18.74
C PRO A 39 -31.89 10.64 17.91
N LYS A 40 -33.19 10.67 17.57
CA LYS A 40 -33.82 9.76 16.60
C LYS A 40 -33.63 10.28 15.18
N ARG A 41 -32.37 10.43 14.76
CA ARG A 41 -31.97 10.96 13.45
C ARG A 41 -30.83 10.13 12.89
N PRO A 42 -30.60 10.17 11.56
CA PRO A 42 -29.45 9.54 10.98
C PRO A 42 -28.17 10.23 11.40
N GLY A 43 -27.08 9.46 11.44
CA GLY A 43 -25.77 10.00 11.75
C GLY A 43 -24.73 8.93 12.04
N VAL A 44 -23.58 9.40 12.51
CA VAL A 44 -22.41 8.60 12.84
C VAL A 44 -22.13 8.70 14.33
N TYR A 45 -21.78 7.59 14.96
CA TYR A 45 -21.35 7.55 16.35
C TYR A 45 -19.91 7.04 16.44
N LEU A 46 -19.12 7.66 17.30
CA LEU A 46 -17.73 7.28 17.57
C LEU A 46 -17.63 6.80 19.00
N MET A 47 -17.18 5.56 19.18
CA MET A 47 -16.86 4.99 20.48
C MET A 47 -15.38 5.24 20.75
N ARG A 48 -15.10 5.89 21.89
CA ARG A 48 -13.76 6.16 22.37
C ARG A 48 -13.45 5.30 23.59
N ASP A 49 -12.22 4.83 23.71
CA ASP A 49 -11.77 4.19 24.94
C ASP A 49 -11.59 5.19 26.09
N ARG A 50 -11.27 4.70 27.29
CA ARG A 50 -10.99 5.54 28.46
C ARG A 50 -9.78 6.47 28.29
N GLN A 51 -8.95 6.26 27.26
CA GLN A 51 -7.80 7.12 26.91
C GLN A 51 -8.16 8.14 25.81
N GLY A 52 -9.42 8.18 25.37
CA GLY A 52 -9.93 9.08 24.34
C GLY A 52 -9.66 8.63 22.91
N GLN A 53 -9.06 7.45 22.68
CA GLN A 53 -8.78 6.92 21.35
C GLN A 53 -10.04 6.36 20.72
N VAL A 54 -10.30 6.67 19.45
CA VAL A 54 -11.46 6.15 18.71
C VAL A 54 -11.24 4.66 18.43
N VAL A 55 -12.06 3.82 19.05
CA VAL A 55 -11.98 2.36 18.93
C VAL A 55 -13.00 1.78 17.98
N TYR A 56 -14.14 2.45 17.77
CA TYR A 56 -15.15 2.08 16.79
C TYR A 56 -15.87 3.32 16.23
N VAL A 57 -16.23 3.28 14.96
CA VAL A 57 -17.07 4.27 14.27
C VAL A 57 -18.22 3.53 13.62
N GLY A 58 -19.46 3.93 13.84
CA GLY A 58 -20.60 3.30 13.18
C GLY A 58 -21.61 4.32 12.70
N LYS A 59 -22.40 3.95 11.70
CA LYS A 59 -23.53 4.72 11.19
C LYS A 59 -24.86 4.14 11.66
N ALA A 60 -25.88 4.98 11.71
CA ALA A 60 -27.24 4.58 12.01
C ALA A 60 -28.25 5.46 11.26
N ILE A 61 -29.38 4.86 10.86
CA ILE A 61 -30.58 5.59 10.40
C ILE A 61 -31.29 6.23 11.62
N ASP A 62 -31.28 5.53 12.75
CA ASP A 62 -31.73 6.04 14.05
C ASP A 62 -30.63 5.78 15.10
N LEU A 63 -29.92 6.85 15.47
CA LEU A 63 -28.83 6.81 16.45
C LEU A 63 -29.29 6.30 17.83
N ARG A 64 -30.49 6.67 18.29
CA ARG A 64 -31.02 6.21 19.58
C ARG A 64 -31.31 4.72 19.56
N ALA A 65 -32.03 4.25 18.52
CA ALA A 65 -32.35 2.84 18.39
C ALA A 65 -31.08 1.99 18.27
N ARG A 66 -30.08 2.46 17.51
CA ARG A 66 -28.81 1.77 17.34
C ARG A 66 -28.01 1.68 18.63
N LEU A 67 -27.90 2.77 19.40
CA LEU A 67 -27.24 2.74 20.69
C LEU A 67 -27.97 1.79 21.66
N ASN A 68 -29.31 1.79 21.66
CA ASN A 68 -30.09 0.89 22.50
C ASN A 68 -29.83 -0.60 22.21
N GLN A 69 -29.48 -0.97 20.98
CA GLN A 69 -29.11 -2.36 20.65
C GLN A 69 -27.81 -2.80 21.33
N TYR A 70 -26.81 -1.92 21.40
CA TYR A 70 -25.57 -2.20 22.13
C TYR A 70 -25.81 -2.32 23.63
N ARG A 71 -26.65 -1.43 24.19
CA ARG A 71 -27.09 -1.46 25.59
C ARG A 71 -27.74 -2.80 25.96
N LEU A 72 -28.56 -3.34 25.04
CA LEU A 72 -29.26 -4.61 25.22
C LEU A 72 -28.38 -5.84 24.90
N GLN A 73 -27.11 -5.65 24.51
CA GLN A 73 -26.21 -6.70 23.99
C GLN A 73 -26.85 -7.59 22.90
N GLN A 74 -27.77 -7.03 22.11
CA GLN A 74 -28.46 -7.77 21.04
C GLN A 74 -27.68 -7.80 19.74
N ASP A 75 -26.53 -7.13 19.70
CA ASP A 75 -25.67 -7.07 18.54
C ASP A 75 -24.67 -8.24 18.54
N THR A 76 -24.56 -8.93 17.41
CA THR A 76 -23.79 -10.19 17.27
C THR A 76 -22.28 -9.98 17.13
N ARG A 77 -21.80 -8.73 17.18
CA ARG A 77 -20.38 -8.41 17.02
C ARG A 77 -19.58 -8.71 18.27
N PHE A 78 -18.49 -9.46 18.12
CA PHE A 78 -17.62 -9.89 19.22
C PHE A 78 -17.11 -8.72 20.09
N PHE A 79 -16.78 -7.57 19.48
CA PHE A 79 -16.27 -6.41 20.23
C PHE A 79 -17.29 -5.81 21.20
N VAL A 80 -18.59 -6.10 21.04
CA VAL A 80 -19.65 -5.55 21.89
C VAL A 80 -19.50 -6.04 23.33
N HIS A 81 -19.07 -7.29 23.53
CA HIS A 81 -18.77 -7.82 24.86
C HIS A 81 -17.53 -7.18 25.51
N LEU A 82 -16.64 -6.59 24.70
CA LEU A 82 -15.46 -5.86 25.18
C LEU A 82 -15.75 -4.37 25.46
N LEU A 83 -16.91 -3.86 25.03
CA LEU A 83 -17.24 -2.44 25.17
C LEU A 83 -17.37 -2.03 26.64
N GLU A 84 -17.94 -2.86 27.51
CA GLU A 84 -18.12 -2.50 28.93
C GLU A 84 -16.79 -2.17 29.64
N ASP A 85 -15.71 -2.86 29.24
CA ASP A 85 -14.40 -2.70 29.87
C ASP A 85 -13.57 -1.60 29.22
N VAL A 86 -13.77 -1.34 27.92
CA VAL A 86 -12.92 -0.46 27.12
C VAL A 86 -13.51 0.94 26.96
N LEU A 87 -14.84 1.05 26.84
CA LEU A 87 -15.53 2.27 26.44
C LEU A 87 -15.42 3.37 27.52
N GLY A 88 -15.00 4.56 27.08
CA GLY A 88 -14.97 5.77 27.89
C GLY A 88 -16.03 6.80 27.47
N GLU A 89 -16.30 6.92 26.15
CA GLU A 89 -17.22 7.93 25.62
C GLU A 89 -17.87 7.49 24.31
N ILE A 90 -19.11 7.96 24.04
CA ILE A 90 -19.76 7.86 22.73
C ILE A 90 -20.10 9.26 22.20
N GLU A 91 -19.35 9.70 21.21
CA GLU A 91 -19.62 10.91 20.44
C GLU A 91 -20.64 10.61 19.32
N VAL A 92 -21.53 11.55 19.01
CA VAL A 92 -22.55 11.38 17.96
C VAL A 92 -22.58 12.62 17.08
N ILE A 93 -22.53 12.40 15.77
CA ILE A 93 -22.61 13.42 14.73
C ILE A 93 -23.89 13.14 13.92
N VAL A 94 -24.85 14.06 14.00
CA VAL A 94 -26.12 13.95 13.29
C VAL A 94 -25.95 14.42 11.85
N THR A 95 -26.47 13.66 10.89
CA THR A 95 -26.51 14.01 9.47
C THR A 95 -27.93 14.29 9.03
N GLN A 96 -28.10 14.90 7.84
CA GLN A 96 -29.45 15.14 7.29
C GLN A 96 -30.01 13.89 6.61
N THR A 97 -29.13 13.04 6.08
CA THR A 97 -29.51 11.83 5.35
C THR A 97 -28.66 10.62 5.75
N ASP A 98 -29.19 9.41 5.51
CA ASP A 98 -28.47 8.14 5.68
C ASP A 98 -27.24 8.05 4.77
N LYS A 99 -27.32 8.66 3.58
CA LYS A 99 -26.21 8.77 2.63
C LYS A 99 -25.06 9.58 3.21
N GLU A 100 -25.35 10.74 3.80
CA GLU A 100 -24.34 11.55 4.47
C GLU A 100 -23.71 10.79 5.65
N ALA A 101 -24.50 10.03 6.42
CA ALA A 101 -23.98 9.20 7.49
C ALA A 101 -23.01 8.13 6.95
N LEU A 102 -23.34 7.48 5.83
CA LEU A 102 -22.48 6.50 5.16
C LEU A 102 -21.15 7.10 4.71
N LEU A 103 -21.18 8.29 4.09
CA LEU A 103 -19.96 8.95 3.62
C LEU A 103 -19.08 9.43 4.76
N LEU A 104 -19.70 10.04 5.78
CA LEU A 104 -19.00 10.53 6.96
C LEU A 104 -18.37 9.38 7.76
N GLU A 105 -19.07 8.24 7.90
CA GLU A 105 -18.52 7.03 8.52
C GLU A 105 -17.26 6.57 7.78
N ASN A 106 -17.32 6.46 6.45
CA ASN A 106 -16.16 6.06 5.64
C ASN A 106 -14.98 7.03 5.82
N GLU A 107 -15.23 8.33 5.86
CA GLU A 107 -14.19 9.34 6.10
C GLU A 107 -13.57 9.21 7.50
N LEU A 108 -14.40 9.04 8.53
CA LEU A 108 -13.94 8.90 9.91
C LEU A 108 -13.20 7.59 10.17
N VAL A 109 -13.65 6.47 9.58
CA VAL A 109 -12.92 5.19 9.62
C VAL A 109 -11.56 5.34 8.94
N LYS A 110 -11.48 6.01 7.78
CA LYS A 110 -10.21 6.30 7.11
C LYS A 110 -9.28 7.14 7.98
N ARG A 111 -9.81 8.20 8.62
CA ARG A 111 -9.05 9.13 9.45
C ARG A 111 -8.53 8.50 10.73
N HIS A 112 -9.38 7.78 11.44
CA HIS A 112 -9.07 7.26 12.78
C HIS A 112 -8.47 5.85 12.77
N GLN A 113 -8.66 5.07 11.69
CA GLN A 113 -8.28 3.65 11.61
C GLN A 113 -8.63 2.86 12.89
N PRO A 114 -9.88 2.96 13.38
CA PRO A 114 -10.28 2.40 14.66
C PRO A 114 -10.12 0.88 14.71
N ARG A 115 -9.69 0.38 15.87
CA ARG A 115 -9.33 -1.03 16.10
C ARG A 115 -10.48 -2.00 15.80
N PHE A 116 -11.71 -1.62 16.13
CA PHE A 116 -12.89 -2.47 16.02
C PHE A 116 -13.74 -2.17 14.78
N ASN A 117 -13.24 -1.45 13.77
CA ASN A 117 -13.91 -1.41 12.47
C ASN A 117 -13.34 -2.43 11.50
N VAL A 118 -14.12 -2.74 10.46
CA VAL A 118 -13.64 -3.42 9.26
C VAL A 118 -12.58 -2.54 8.59
N LEU A 119 -11.32 -2.73 9.00
CA LEU A 119 -10.18 -2.22 8.28
C LEU A 119 -9.83 -3.29 7.24
N LEU A 120 -10.09 -3.02 5.96
CA LEU A 120 -9.42 -3.79 4.91
C LEU A 120 -7.95 -3.36 4.99
N LYS A 121 -7.16 -4.08 5.80
CA LYS A 121 -5.72 -3.84 5.88
C LYS A 121 -5.16 -4.05 4.47
N ASP A 122 -4.54 -2.99 3.98
CA ASP A 122 -4.06 -2.77 2.61
C ASP A 122 -4.96 -1.97 1.66
N ASP A 123 -5.33 -0.74 2.05
CA ASP A 123 -5.70 0.35 1.13
C ASP A 123 -4.64 0.59 0.02
N LYS A 124 -3.43 0.05 0.24
CA LYS A 124 -2.25 0.14 -0.64
C LYS A 124 -2.17 -1.00 -1.67
N ASN A 125 -3.09 -1.97 -1.66
CA ASN A 125 -3.08 -3.12 -2.57
C ASN A 125 -3.98 -2.98 -3.79
N PHE A 126 -4.91 -2.01 -3.81
CA PHE A 126 -5.73 -1.76 -4.99
C PHE A 126 -4.88 -1.08 -6.05
N ILE A 127 -4.25 -1.90 -6.88
CA ILE A 127 -3.37 -1.41 -7.93
C ILE A 127 -4.25 -0.99 -9.10
N HIS A 128 -4.03 0.20 -9.62
CA HIS A 128 -4.78 0.73 -10.75
C HIS A 128 -3.81 1.08 -11.87
N LEU A 129 -4.32 1.06 -13.10
CA LEU A 129 -3.67 1.74 -14.20
C LEU A 129 -4.27 3.14 -14.30
N ARG A 130 -3.43 4.16 -14.15
CA ARG A 130 -3.77 5.57 -14.28
C ARG A 130 -3.42 6.03 -15.70
N LEU A 131 -4.35 6.71 -16.35
CA LEU A 131 -4.15 7.40 -17.61
C LEU A 131 -4.48 8.88 -17.37
N ALA A 132 -3.45 9.73 -17.40
CA ALA A 132 -3.63 11.17 -17.22
C ALA A 132 -4.49 11.77 -18.35
N THR A 133 -5.29 12.78 -18.04
CA THR A 133 -6.14 13.50 -19.01
C THR A 133 -5.58 14.88 -19.36
N GLU A 134 -4.70 15.44 -18.52
CA GLU A 134 -4.11 16.77 -18.70
C GLU A 134 -2.99 16.82 -19.77
N HIS A 135 -2.48 15.66 -20.19
CA HIS A 135 -1.40 15.59 -21.17
C HIS A 135 -1.94 15.06 -22.49
N ASP A 136 -1.61 15.73 -23.61
CA ASP A 136 -2.07 15.36 -24.97
C ASP A 136 -1.69 13.93 -25.40
N PHE A 137 -0.55 13.41 -24.91
CA PHE A 137 -0.05 12.07 -25.20
C PHE A 137 0.20 11.31 -23.89
N PRO A 138 -0.85 10.98 -23.12
CA PRO A 138 -0.68 10.39 -21.81
C PRO A 138 -0.18 8.95 -21.91
N ARG A 139 0.57 8.50 -20.89
CA ARG A 139 0.97 7.09 -20.74
C ARG A 139 0.13 6.40 -19.67
N LEU A 140 0.06 5.07 -19.72
CA LEU A 140 -0.48 4.28 -18.63
C LEU A 140 0.56 4.10 -17.50
N GLU A 141 0.14 4.35 -16.27
CA GLU A 141 0.99 4.25 -15.08
C GLU A 141 0.37 3.32 -14.04
N ILE A 142 1.20 2.50 -13.42
CA ILE A 142 0.75 1.66 -12.30
C ILE A 142 0.79 2.50 -11.03
N VAL A 143 -0.39 2.73 -10.44
CA VAL A 143 -0.55 3.46 -9.18
C VAL A 143 -1.23 2.56 -8.15
N ARG A 144 -1.08 2.91 -6.87
CA ARG A 144 -1.69 2.15 -5.75
C ARG A 144 -2.96 2.77 -5.20
N SER A 145 -3.27 4.00 -5.60
CA SER A 145 -4.45 4.73 -5.14
C SER A 145 -4.81 5.75 -6.21
N PRO A 146 -6.06 5.76 -6.66
CA PRO A 146 -6.56 6.84 -7.48
C PRO A 146 -6.54 8.16 -6.71
N LYS A 147 -6.26 9.23 -7.42
CA LYS A 147 -6.30 10.59 -6.91
C LYS A 147 -7.43 11.33 -7.58
N ASP A 148 -7.95 12.33 -6.90
CA ASP A 148 -8.86 13.30 -7.52
C ASP A 148 -8.05 14.31 -8.34
N ASP A 149 -7.49 13.82 -9.45
CA ASP A 149 -6.63 14.57 -10.37
C ASP A 149 -7.21 14.59 -11.79
N GLY A 150 -8.50 14.28 -11.94
CA GLY A 150 -9.18 14.20 -13.24
C GLY A 150 -8.68 13.07 -14.17
N ALA A 151 -7.69 12.27 -13.75
CA ALA A 151 -7.17 11.17 -14.55
C ALA A 151 -8.16 10.00 -14.59
N ARG A 152 -8.06 9.18 -15.64
CA ARG A 152 -8.82 7.94 -15.74
C ARG A 152 -8.09 6.82 -15.01
N TYR A 153 -8.81 6.05 -14.21
CA TYR A 153 -8.27 4.92 -13.47
C TYR A 153 -8.96 3.64 -13.90
N TYR A 154 -8.16 2.61 -14.16
CA TYR A 154 -8.62 1.28 -14.55
C TYR A 154 -8.18 0.26 -13.50
N GLY A 155 -9.08 -0.65 -13.15
CA GLY A 155 -8.89 -1.62 -12.07
C GLY A 155 -10.04 -1.55 -11.04
N PRO A 156 -9.79 -1.95 -9.78
CA PRO A 156 -8.49 -2.35 -9.21
C PRO A 156 -8.02 -3.71 -9.71
N TYR A 157 -6.71 -3.94 -9.76
CA TYR A 157 -6.09 -5.22 -10.07
C TYR A 157 -5.72 -5.94 -8.76
N ALA A 158 -5.90 -7.27 -8.74
CA ALA A 158 -5.60 -8.11 -7.57
C ALA A 158 -4.13 -8.07 -7.12
N SER A 159 -3.21 -7.72 -8.03
CA SER A 159 -1.77 -7.66 -7.74
C SER A 159 -1.00 -6.79 -8.73
N ALA A 160 0.24 -6.44 -8.35
CA ALA A 160 1.14 -5.69 -9.22
C ALA A 160 1.53 -6.47 -10.47
N SER A 161 1.62 -7.79 -10.36
CA SER A 161 1.88 -8.66 -11.51
C SER A 161 0.69 -8.68 -12.47
N ALA A 162 -0.55 -8.74 -11.97
CA ALA A 162 -1.75 -8.68 -12.81
C ALA A 162 -1.85 -7.33 -13.56
N ALA A 163 -1.62 -6.21 -12.87
CA ALA A 163 -1.59 -4.89 -13.51
C ALA A 163 -0.47 -4.77 -14.55
N ARG A 164 0.75 -5.26 -14.24
CA ARG A 164 1.87 -5.28 -15.19
C ARG A 164 1.60 -6.18 -16.39
N SER A 165 0.93 -7.30 -16.20
CA SER A 165 0.58 -8.19 -17.30
C SER A 165 -0.39 -7.51 -18.25
N THR A 166 -1.43 -6.88 -17.70
CA THR A 166 -2.40 -6.10 -18.48
C THR A 166 -1.72 -4.95 -19.20
N LEU A 167 -0.84 -4.20 -18.52
CA LEU A 167 -0.07 -3.12 -19.13
C LEU A 167 0.83 -3.61 -20.28
N ARG A 168 1.43 -4.80 -20.15
CA ARG A 168 2.22 -5.40 -21.23
C ARG A 168 1.37 -5.76 -22.44
N GLU A 169 0.17 -6.32 -22.23
CA GLU A 169 -0.76 -6.58 -23.32
C GLU A 169 -1.19 -5.26 -23.98
N VAL A 170 -1.49 -4.23 -23.20
CA VAL A 170 -1.85 -2.93 -23.75
C VAL A 170 -0.70 -2.36 -24.59
N ASN A 171 0.51 -2.27 -24.05
CA ASN A 171 1.67 -1.74 -24.78
C ASN A 171 2.07 -2.60 -25.98
N ARG A 172 1.61 -3.85 -26.06
CA ARG A 172 1.88 -4.74 -27.19
C ARG A 172 0.91 -4.51 -28.33
N HIS A 173 -0.36 -4.21 -28.03
CA HIS A 173 -1.43 -4.14 -29.03
C HIS A 173 -1.92 -2.73 -29.33
N PHE A 174 -1.62 -1.76 -28.46
CA PHE A 174 -1.97 -0.36 -28.62
C PHE A 174 -0.68 0.45 -28.51
N GLN A 175 -0.36 1.27 -29.51
CA GLN A 175 0.96 1.89 -29.68
C GLN A 175 1.18 3.10 -28.75
N LEU A 176 0.80 2.96 -27.49
CA LEU A 176 0.95 3.97 -26.45
C LEU A 176 2.42 4.12 -26.02
N ARG A 177 2.78 5.35 -25.64
CA ARG A 177 4.14 5.65 -25.18
C ARG A 177 4.36 5.05 -23.79
N THR A 178 5.57 4.56 -23.57
CA THR A 178 6.03 4.11 -22.24
C THR A 178 7.05 5.06 -21.60
N CYS A 179 7.56 6.02 -22.36
CA CYS A 179 8.60 6.94 -21.93
C CYS A 179 8.12 7.95 -20.86
N SER A 180 9.07 8.44 -20.06
CA SER A 180 8.81 9.51 -19.10
C SER A 180 8.51 10.84 -19.82
N ASP A 181 7.81 11.77 -19.19
CA ASP A 181 7.45 13.06 -19.83
C ASP A 181 8.70 13.91 -20.09
N THR A 182 9.74 13.73 -19.29
CA THR A 182 11.06 14.35 -19.52
C THR A 182 11.72 13.76 -20.76
N VAL A 183 11.72 12.44 -20.91
CA VAL A 183 12.28 11.77 -22.10
C VAL A 183 11.47 12.14 -23.34
N PHE A 184 10.14 12.21 -23.23
CA PHE A 184 9.23 12.60 -24.31
C PHE A 184 9.57 13.99 -24.86
N ARG A 185 9.70 15.00 -23.99
CA ARG A 185 9.99 16.39 -24.40
C ARG A 185 11.38 16.58 -25.01
N ASN A 186 12.36 15.80 -24.56
CA ASN A 186 13.75 15.95 -25.01
C ASN A 186 14.10 14.99 -26.17
N ARG A 187 13.13 14.27 -26.74
CA ARG A 187 13.38 13.28 -27.78
C ARG A 187 13.49 13.96 -29.14
N GLN A 188 14.62 13.73 -29.82
CA GLN A 188 14.85 14.27 -31.17
C GLN A 188 14.75 13.22 -32.28
N ARG A 189 14.75 11.93 -31.93
CA ARG A 189 14.71 10.81 -32.88
C ARG A 189 13.83 9.67 -32.38
N PRO A 190 13.14 8.93 -33.29
CA PRO A 190 12.31 7.80 -32.89
C PRO A 190 13.10 6.78 -32.07
N CYS A 191 12.43 6.16 -31.12
CA CYS A 191 13.07 5.24 -30.19
C CYS A 191 12.89 3.78 -30.57
N LEU A 192 13.59 2.90 -29.83
CA LEU A 192 13.46 1.46 -30.02
C LEU A 192 12.00 0.98 -29.98
N GLU A 193 11.19 1.47 -29.03
CA GLU A 193 9.76 1.09 -28.94
C GLU A 193 8.97 1.42 -30.23
N HIS A 194 9.37 2.47 -30.96
CA HIS A 194 8.77 2.78 -32.26
C HIS A 194 9.27 1.83 -33.35
N GLN A 195 10.57 1.54 -33.36
CA GLN A 195 11.19 0.62 -34.33
C GLN A 195 10.68 -0.83 -34.22
N ILE A 196 10.08 -1.20 -33.08
CA ILE A 196 9.45 -2.50 -32.85
C ILE A 196 7.92 -2.41 -32.82
N ASP A 197 7.34 -1.34 -33.39
CA ASP A 197 5.90 -1.11 -33.57
C ASP A 197 5.07 -1.08 -32.27
N ARG A 198 5.66 -0.68 -31.15
CA ARG A 198 4.98 -0.54 -29.84
C ARG A 198 4.64 0.89 -29.45
N CYS A 199 5.11 1.86 -30.21
CA CYS A 199 4.87 3.27 -29.95
C CYS A 199 4.79 4.02 -31.28
N SER A 200 3.73 4.81 -31.49
CA SER A 200 3.58 5.60 -32.73
C SER A 200 4.55 6.79 -32.81
N ALA A 201 5.28 7.06 -31.73
CA ALA A 201 6.29 8.11 -31.57
C ALA A 201 5.77 9.56 -31.70
N PRO A 202 4.69 9.94 -30.98
CA PRO A 202 4.15 11.30 -31.04
C PRO A 202 5.09 12.38 -30.50
N CYS A 203 6.19 12.00 -29.85
CA CYS A 203 7.24 12.94 -29.46
C CYS A 203 8.03 13.52 -30.63
N VAL A 204 8.08 12.83 -31.77
CA VAL A 204 8.94 13.24 -32.91
C VAL A 204 8.20 13.23 -34.25
N LEU A 205 7.13 12.44 -34.38
CA LEU A 205 6.38 12.28 -35.63
C LEU A 205 5.00 12.98 -35.53
N PRO A 206 4.79 14.13 -36.17
CA PRO A 206 3.51 14.86 -36.12
C PRO A 206 2.32 14.04 -36.64
N ASP A 207 2.52 13.24 -37.69
CA ASP A 207 1.45 12.44 -38.30
C ASP A 207 0.90 11.35 -37.36
N SER A 208 1.66 10.99 -36.32
CA SER A 208 1.26 9.97 -35.34
C SER A 208 0.28 10.47 -34.28
N GLN A 209 0.05 11.78 -34.18
CA GLN A 209 -0.78 12.37 -33.12
C GLN A 209 -2.23 11.89 -33.19
N GLN A 210 -2.83 11.91 -34.38
CA GLN A 210 -4.20 11.46 -34.59
C GLN A 210 -4.34 9.96 -34.29
N SER A 211 -3.40 9.14 -34.77
CA SER A 211 -3.36 7.70 -34.47
C SER A 211 -3.23 7.44 -32.97
N TYR A 212 -2.46 8.26 -32.25
CA TYR A 212 -2.32 8.11 -30.80
C TYR A 212 -3.63 8.38 -30.05
N VAL A 213 -4.40 9.38 -30.47
CA VAL A 213 -5.72 9.68 -29.86
C VAL A 213 -6.70 8.53 -30.09
N GLU A 214 -6.68 7.93 -31.28
CA GLU A 214 -7.48 6.73 -31.58
C GLU A 214 -7.05 5.54 -30.71
N ASP A 215 -5.74 5.30 -30.58
CA ASP A 215 -5.21 4.25 -29.69
C ASP A 215 -5.61 4.47 -28.22
N LEU A 216 -5.71 5.72 -27.74
CA LEU A 216 -6.19 6.01 -26.39
C LEU A 216 -7.67 5.66 -26.21
N ALA A 217 -8.50 5.92 -27.21
CA ALA A 217 -9.91 5.55 -27.19
C ALA A 217 -10.07 4.02 -27.18
N ASP A 218 -9.27 3.33 -28.00
CA ASP A 218 -9.25 1.88 -28.07
C ASP A 218 -8.80 1.23 -26.75
N VAL A 219 -7.75 1.78 -26.13
CA VAL A 219 -7.29 1.36 -24.80
C VAL A 219 -8.36 1.59 -23.74
N HIS A 220 -9.11 2.69 -23.83
CA HIS A 220 -10.22 2.93 -22.92
C HIS A 220 -11.31 1.86 -23.07
N LEU A 221 -11.71 1.51 -24.29
CA LEU A 221 -12.69 0.44 -24.53
C LEU A 221 -12.18 -0.91 -24.03
N PHE A 222 -10.91 -1.24 -24.31
CA PHE A 222 -10.29 -2.48 -23.87
C PHE A 222 -10.25 -2.60 -22.34
N LEU A 223 -9.74 -1.58 -21.65
CA LEU A 223 -9.59 -1.59 -20.19
C LEU A 223 -10.91 -1.47 -19.43
N SER A 224 -11.97 -0.97 -20.07
CA SER A 224 -13.34 -0.93 -19.50
C SER A 224 -14.14 -2.21 -19.79
N GLY A 225 -13.49 -3.24 -20.34
CA GLY A 225 -14.14 -4.52 -20.65
C GLY A 225 -15.12 -4.49 -21.82
N ARG A 226 -15.09 -3.43 -22.65
CA ARG A 226 -15.90 -3.28 -23.87
C ARG A 226 -15.17 -3.83 -25.10
N GLY A 227 -14.56 -5.01 -24.95
CA GLY A 227 -13.71 -5.62 -25.98
C GLY A 227 -14.45 -6.00 -27.27
N THR A 228 -15.73 -6.36 -27.18
CA THR A 228 -16.60 -6.66 -28.33
C THR A 228 -16.79 -5.43 -29.22
N GLU A 229 -17.13 -4.29 -28.62
CA GLU A 229 -17.31 -3.03 -29.32
C GLU A 229 -16.02 -2.55 -29.97
N LEU A 230 -14.89 -2.71 -29.27
CA LEU A 230 -13.56 -2.44 -29.82
C LEU A 230 -13.25 -3.28 -31.06
N ILE A 231 -13.56 -4.59 -31.03
CA ILE A 231 -13.38 -5.49 -32.18
C ILE A 231 -14.18 -4.98 -33.39
N ASP A 232 -15.45 -4.62 -33.18
CA ASP A 232 -16.33 -4.14 -34.25
C ASP A 232 -15.82 -2.81 -34.84
N GLU A 233 -15.34 -1.90 -33.98
CA GLU A 233 -14.80 -0.60 -34.39
C GLU A 233 -13.48 -0.72 -35.15
N ILE A 234 -12.55 -1.57 -34.71
CA ILE A 234 -11.32 -1.86 -35.46
C ILE A 234 -11.66 -2.48 -36.81
N GLN A 235 -12.62 -3.41 -36.87
CA GLN A 235 -13.03 -4.05 -38.12
C GLN A 235 -13.68 -3.06 -39.09
N LEU A 236 -14.45 -2.09 -38.59
CA LEU A 236 -15.02 -1.02 -39.41
C LEU A 236 -13.91 -0.09 -39.96
N ARG A 237 -12.96 0.34 -39.12
CA ARG A 237 -11.82 1.16 -39.55
C ARG A 237 -10.95 0.44 -40.58
N MET A 238 -10.70 -0.86 -40.39
CA MET A 238 -9.95 -1.70 -41.31
C MET A 238 -10.61 -1.74 -42.70
N ARG A 239 -11.94 -1.91 -42.76
CA ARG A 239 -12.70 -1.88 -44.02
C ARG A 239 -12.58 -0.53 -44.71
N ARG A 240 -12.77 0.58 -43.97
CA ARG A 240 -12.62 1.95 -44.50
C ARG A 240 -11.21 2.25 -44.99
N ALA A 241 -10.17 1.71 -44.36
CA ALA A 241 -8.79 1.85 -44.82
C ALA A 241 -8.59 1.10 -46.15
N SER A 242 -9.11 -0.14 -46.25
CA SER A 242 -9.07 -0.92 -47.48
C SER A 242 -9.85 -0.28 -48.63
N GLU A 243 -11.03 0.30 -48.35
CA GLU A 243 -11.84 1.04 -49.34
C GLU A 243 -11.11 2.26 -49.89
N ARG A 244 -10.31 2.93 -49.05
CA ARG A 244 -9.43 4.05 -49.43
C ARG A 244 -8.08 3.61 -50.01
N GLN A 245 -7.89 2.31 -50.24
CA GLN A 245 -6.63 1.72 -50.74
C GLN A 245 -5.41 1.97 -49.84
N ASP A 246 -5.61 2.28 -48.56
CA ASP A 246 -4.56 2.37 -47.54
C ASP A 246 -4.30 0.98 -46.93
N TYR A 247 -3.56 0.17 -47.68
CA TYR A 247 -3.30 -1.23 -47.33
C TYR A 247 -2.37 -1.38 -46.13
N GLU A 248 -1.49 -0.42 -45.87
CA GLU A 248 -0.60 -0.44 -44.71
C GLU A 248 -1.38 -0.27 -43.40
N SER A 249 -2.27 0.73 -43.33
CA SER A 249 -3.13 0.91 -42.17
C SER A 249 -4.13 -0.24 -42.04
N ALA A 250 -4.68 -0.76 -43.14
CA ALA A 250 -5.56 -1.92 -43.10
C ALA A 250 -4.85 -3.18 -42.56
N ALA A 251 -3.59 -3.43 -42.95
CA ALA A 251 -2.81 -4.54 -42.42
C ALA A 251 -2.53 -4.39 -40.92
N ARG A 252 -2.17 -3.18 -40.46
CA ARG A 252 -1.97 -2.86 -39.05
C ARG A 252 -3.23 -3.12 -38.22
N LEU A 253 -4.37 -2.59 -38.66
CA LEU A 253 -5.67 -2.78 -38.00
C LEU A 253 -6.11 -4.24 -37.99
N ARG A 254 -5.84 -4.99 -39.06
CA ARG A 254 -6.11 -6.44 -39.13
C ARG A 254 -5.31 -7.20 -38.09
N ASP A 255 -4.01 -6.90 -37.97
CA ASP A 255 -3.13 -7.62 -37.06
C ASP A 255 -3.45 -7.28 -35.60
N GLN A 256 -3.79 -6.01 -35.33
CA GLN A 256 -4.35 -5.55 -34.05
C GLN A 256 -5.68 -6.27 -33.71
N TRP A 257 -6.62 -6.32 -34.65
CA TRP A 257 -7.89 -7.05 -34.51
C TRP A 257 -7.67 -8.52 -34.15
N ARG A 258 -6.77 -9.21 -34.87
CA ARG A 258 -6.45 -10.63 -34.60
C ARG A 258 -5.83 -10.81 -33.22
N ALA A 259 -4.95 -9.90 -32.80
CA ALA A 259 -4.28 -9.97 -31.51
C ALA A 259 -5.25 -9.75 -30.35
N ILE A 260 -6.08 -8.70 -30.44
CA ILE A 260 -7.10 -8.37 -29.44
C ILE A 260 -8.16 -9.48 -29.39
N LYS A 261 -8.66 -9.94 -30.54
CA LYS A 261 -9.64 -11.02 -30.62
C LYS A 261 -9.15 -12.30 -29.95
N ARG A 262 -7.92 -12.75 -30.21
CA ARG A 262 -7.34 -13.92 -29.52
C ARG A 262 -7.20 -13.73 -28.00
N SER A 263 -6.80 -12.53 -27.57
CA SER A 263 -6.69 -12.18 -26.15
C SER A 263 -8.05 -12.25 -25.44
N LEU A 264 -9.11 -11.79 -26.13
CA LEU A 264 -10.48 -11.80 -25.62
C LEU A 264 -11.15 -13.19 -25.72
N GLU A 265 -10.91 -13.97 -26.78
CA GLU A 265 -11.46 -15.31 -27.00
C GLU A 265 -10.97 -16.33 -25.96
N GLY A 266 -9.78 -16.12 -25.39
CA GLY A 266 -9.26 -16.95 -24.29
C GLY A 266 -9.87 -16.66 -22.91
N GLN A 267 -10.71 -15.62 -22.77
CA GLN A 267 -11.15 -15.12 -21.45
C GLN A 267 -12.66 -14.93 -21.29
N HIS A 268 -13.44 -14.81 -22.37
CA HIS A 268 -14.86 -14.51 -22.28
C HIS A 268 -15.74 -15.77 -22.37
N VAL A 269 -16.06 -16.34 -21.20
CA VAL A 269 -17.21 -17.25 -21.12
C VAL A 269 -18.47 -16.38 -21.17
N LYS A 270 -19.25 -16.47 -22.24
CA LYS A 270 -20.59 -15.85 -22.30
C LYS A 270 -21.46 -16.55 -21.27
N LEU A 271 -21.77 -15.85 -20.18
CA LEU A 271 -22.55 -16.38 -19.06
C LEU A 271 -24.03 -16.05 -19.20
N LEU A 272 -24.37 -14.92 -19.83
CA LEU A 272 -25.76 -14.46 -20.00
C LEU A 272 -25.99 -13.87 -21.40
N ASP A 273 -27.23 -14.00 -21.88
CA ASP A 273 -27.79 -13.18 -22.96
C ASP A 273 -28.34 -11.86 -22.42
N SER A 274 -27.49 -11.09 -21.73
CA SER A 274 -27.83 -9.77 -21.20
C SER A 274 -26.80 -8.75 -21.64
N ARG A 275 -27.25 -7.59 -22.11
CA ARG A 275 -26.37 -6.45 -22.43
C ARG A 275 -26.02 -5.59 -21.21
N ARG A 276 -26.45 -5.99 -19.99
CA ARG A 276 -26.18 -5.23 -18.76
C ARG A 276 -24.84 -5.62 -18.16
N ASP A 277 -24.14 -4.62 -17.64
CA ASP A 277 -22.92 -4.82 -16.88
C ASP A 277 -23.27 -5.23 -15.45
N MET A 278 -22.62 -6.28 -14.95
CA MET A 278 -22.86 -6.85 -13.62
C MET A 278 -21.55 -7.07 -12.90
N ASP A 279 -21.50 -6.75 -11.61
CA ASP A 279 -20.45 -7.28 -10.73
C ASP A 279 -21.10 -8.19 -9.69
N ALA A 280 -20.56 -9.39 -9.50
CA ALA A 280 -21.01 -10.33 -8.48
C ALA A 280 -19.96 -10.47 -7.38
N ILE A 281 -20.38 -10.24 -6.14
CA ILE A 281 -19.51 -10.17 -4.97
C ILE A 281 -19.98 -11.19 -3.94
N ALA A 282 -19.07 -12.08 -3.57
CA ALA A 282 -19.32 -13.13 -2.60
C ALA A 282 -18.22 -13.18 -1.55
N LEU A 283 -18.59 -13.54 -0.32
CA LEU A 283 -17.65 -13.64 0.80
C LEU A 283 -17.61 -15.08 1.31
N TYR A 284 -16.41 -15.65 1.40
CA TYR A 284 -16.19 -16.93 2.05
C TYR A 284 -15.44 -16.73 3.37
N ARG A 285 -15.89 -17.39 4.43
CA ARG A 285 -15.33 -17.25 5.77
C ARG A 285 -15.21 -18.59 6.48
N GLN A 286 -14.10 -18.77 7.19
CA GLN A 286 -13.91 -19.85 8.15
C GLN A 286 -13.12 -19.31 9.35
N GLY A 287 -13.76 -19.27 10.53
CA GLY A 287 -13.20 -18.62 11.72
C GLY A 287 -13.02 -17.10 11.54
N ALA A 288 -11.88 -16.56 11.97
CA ALA A 288 -11.52 -15.15 11.83
C ALA A 288 -10.95 -14.75 10.45
N ARG A 289 -10.81 -15.72 9.53
CA ARG A 289 -10.26 -15.50 8.18
C ARG A 289 -11.41 -15.42 7.18
N SER A 290 -11.33 -14.45 6.27
CA SER A 290 -12.32 -14.29 5.20
C SER A 290 -11.69 -13.86 3.88
N THR A 291 -12.35 -14.21 2.79
CA THR A 291 -12.01 -13.83 1.43
C THR A 291 -13.24 -13.28 0.73
N ILE A 292 -13.03 -12.31 -0.15
CA ILE A 292 -14.05 -11.80 -1.05
C ILE A 292 -13.62 -12.15 -2.47
N ALA A 293 -14.55 -12.58 -3.29
CA ALA A 293 -14.37 -12.64 -4.73
C ALA A 293 -15.30 -11.66 -5.44
N LEU A 294 -14.76 -10.95 -6.43
CA LEU A 294 -15.47 -10.05 -7.34
C LEU A 294 -15.39 -10.63 -8.74
N ALA A 295 -16.51 -11.10 -9.28
CA ALA A 295 -16.64 -11.54 -10.66
C ALA A 295 -17.27 -10.41 -11.49
N GLN A 296 -16.53 -9.93 -12.48
CA GLN A 296 -16.95 -8.82 -13.35
C GLN A 296 -17.51 -9.39 -14.65
N VAL A 297 -18.76 -9.05 -14.95
CA VAL A 297 -19.45 -9.44 -16.18
C VAL A 297 -19.78 -8.16 -16.96
N ARG A 298 -19.38 -8.09 -18.21
CA ARG A 298 -19.67 -6.96 -19.11
C ARG A 298 -20.38 -7.49 -20.34
N GLN A 299 -21.49 -6.87 -20.69
CA GLN A 299 -22.35 -7.31 -21.81
C GLN A 299 -22.61 -8.84 -21.84
N GLY A 300 -22.80 -9.45 -20.67
CA GLY A 300 -23.10 -10.88 -20.54
C GLY A 300 -21.89 -11.82 -20.57
N ALA A 301 -20.69 -11.31 -20.81
CA ALA A 301 -19.45 -12.07 -20.78
C ALA A 301 -18.67 -11.87 -19.47
N LEU A 302 -18.11 -12.94 -18.90
CA LEU A 302 -17.19 -12.84 -17.77
C LEU A 302 -15.88 -12.19 -18.24
N VAL A 303 -15.55 -11.03 -17.70
CA VAL A 303 -14.29 -10.32 -17.97
C VAL A 303 -13.19 -10.81 -17.05
N GLY A 304 -13.52 -11.13 -15.80
CA GLY A 304 -12.53 -11.64 -14.85
C GLY A 304 -13.08 -11.88 -13.46
N VAL A 305 -12.30 -12.58 -12.64
CA VAL A 305 -12.58 -12.79 -11.22
C VAL A 305 -11.38 -12.36 -10.38
N GLN A 306 -11.64 -11.55 -9.36
CA GLN A 306 -10.62 -11.00 -8.49
C GLN A 306 -10.82 -11.50 -7.07
N GLY A 307 -9.75 -11.97 -6.43
CA GLY A 307 -9.74 -12.45 -5.06
C GLY A 307 -9.09 -11.46 -4.10
N PHE A 308 -9.83 -11.07 -3.07
CA PHE A 308 -9.35 -10.27 -1.94
C PHE A 308 -9.35 -11.15 -0.70
N ALA A 309 -8.35 -11.01 0.18
CA ALA A 309 -8.47 -11.61 1.50
C ALA A 309 -8.27 -10.59 2.59
N LEU A 310 -8.96 -10.89 3.68
CA LEU A 310 -9.13 -10.06 4.83
C LEU A 310 -8.50 -10.83 5.98
N ARG A 311 -7.56 -10.17 6.66
CA ARG A 311 -6.91 -10.72 7.85
C ARG A 311 -7.65 -10.23 9.08
N ASP A 312 -7.85 -11.14 10.03
CA ASP A 312 -8.29 -10.83 11.40
C ASP A 312 -9.60 -10.03 11.46
N GLN A 313 -10.63 -10.52 10.76
CA GLN A 313 -11.94 -9.87 10.77
C GLN A 313 -12.98 -10.76 11.43
N GLU A 314 -13.38 -10.37 12.63
CA GLU A 314 -14.48 -10.98 13.39
C GLU A 314 -15.83 -10.27 13.19
N PHE A 315 -15.96 -9.49 12.11
CA PHE A 315 -17.18 -8.73 11.80
C PHE A 315 -18.23 -9.57 11.07
N PRO A 316 -19.53 -9.29 11.23
CA PRO A 316 -20.60 -9.88 10.43
C PRO A 316 -20.32 -9.75 8.94
N SER A 317 -20.68 -10.79 8.18
CA SER A 317 -20.45 -10.85 6.73
C SER A 317 -21.03 -9.65 5.98
N THR A 318 -22.18 -9.12 6.43
CA THR A 318 -22.84 -7.95 5.86
C THR A 318 -22.03 -6.66 6.04
N GLU A 319 -21.45 -6.43 7.21
CA GLU A 319 -20.60 -5.26 7.49
C GLU A 319 -19.31 -5.32 6.66
N VAL A 320 -18.72 -6.52 6.54
CA VAL A 320 -17.53 -6.74 5.69
C VAL A 320 -17.83 -6.46 4.22
N LEU A 321 -18.96 -6.95 3.70
CA LEU A 321 -19.38 -6.72 2.32
C LEU A 321 -19.69 -5.24 2.06
N SER A 322 -20.39 -4.57 2.98
CA SER A 322 -20.70 -3.14 2.85
C SER A 322 -19.43 -2.29 2.82
N GLY A 323 -18.52 -2.50 3.78
CA GLY A 323 -17.23 -1.79 3.81
C GLY A 323 -16.38 -2.05 2.56
N PHE A 324 -16.42 -3.28 2.01
CA PHE A 324 -15.76 -3.60 0.74
C PHE A 324 -16.37 -2.83 -0.43
N LEU A 325 -17.69 -2.79 -0.56
CA LEU A 325 -18.39 -2.07 -1.65
C LEU A 325 -18.05 -0.59 -1.65
N VAL A 326 -18.20 0.07 -0.49
CA VAL A 326 -17.90 1.49 -0.34
C VAL A 326 -16.46 1.76 -0.76
N ARG A 327 -15.51 1.03 -0.19
CA ARG A 327 -14.09 1.26 -0.48
C ARG A 327 -13.70 0.95 -1.93
N HIS A 328 -14.26 -0.10 -2.52
CA HIS A 328 -13.94 -0.50 -3.89
C HIS A 328 -14.38 0.55 -4.92
N TYR A 329 -15.63 1.03 -4.83
CA TYR A 329 -16.18 1.97 -5.81
C TYR A 329 -15.83 3.43 -5.54
N ASP A 330 -15.63 3.81 -4.27
CA ASP A 330 -15.05 5.10 -3.92
C ASP A 330 -13.62 5.25 -4.46
N GLY A 331 -12.87 4.14 -4.48
CA GLY A 331 -11.53 4.03 -5.04
C GLY A 331 -11.44 4.16 -6.57
N GLY A 332 -12.47 4.65 -7.27
CA GLY A 332 -12.41 4.93 -8.70
C GLY A 332 -12.71 3.75 -9.63
N ALA A 333 -13.13 2.60 -9.08
CA ALA A 333 -13.56 1.46 -9.88
C ALA A 333 -14.76 1.80 -10.77
N GLU A 334 -14.88 1.11 -11.90
CA GLU A 334 -16.01 1.25 -12.80
C GLU A 334 -17.28 0.63 -12.22
N ILE A 335 -18.36 1.41 -12.16
CA ILE A 335 -19.61 1.01 -11.52
C ILE A 335 -20.54 0.34 -12.55
N PRO A 336 -20.97 -0.92 -12.34
CA PRO A 336 -21.83 -1.68 -13.27
C PRO A 336 -23.30 -1.22 -13.22
N ASP A 337 -24.17 -1.82 -14.06
CA ASP A 337 -25.63 -1.62 -14.00
C ASP A 337 -26.25 -2.32 -12.80
N GLU A 338 -25.74 -3.50 -12.47
CA GLU A 338 -26.29 -4.36 -11.43
C GLU A 338 -25.15 -4.91 -10.55
N LEU A 339 -25.36 -4.87 -9.23
CA LEU A 339 -24.50 -5.48 -8.23
C LEU A 339 -25.19 -6.70 -7.65
N LEU A 340 -24.57 -7.87 -7.77
CA LEU A 340 -25.08 -9.12 -7.22
C LEU A 340 -24.33 -9.42 -5.93
N ILE A 341 -25.04 -9.45 -4.81
CA ILE A 341 -24.48 -9.65 -3.48
C ILE A 341 -25.10 -10.89 -2.84
N GLU A 342 -24.28 -11.63 -2.10
CA GLU A 342 -24.70 -12.87 -1.45
C GLU A 342 -25.68 -12.67 -0.30
N HIS A 343 -25.51 -11.59 0.46
CA HIS A 343 -26.34 -11.24 1.61
C HIS A 343 -27.02 -9.91 1.36
N ARG A 344 -28.30 -9.79 1.74
CA ARG A 344 -29.00 -8.51 1.70
C ARG A 344 -28.36 -7.56 2.72
N LEU A 345 -28.00 -6.36 2.27
CA LEU A 345 -27.49 -5.29 3.13
C LEU A 345 -28.65 -4.41 3.58
N GLU A 346 -28.60 -3.92 4.82
CA GLU A 346 -29.59 -2.98 5.36
C GLU A 346 -29.56 -1.66 4.59
N GLU A 347 -28.36 -1.13 4.31
CA GLU A 347 -28.15 0.08 3.51
C GLU A 347 -28.12 -0.14 1.99
N ALA A 348 -28.72 -1.22 1.46
CA ALA A 348 -28.67 -1.52 0.03
C ALA A 348 -29.20 -0.36 -0.85
N ASP A 349 -30.29 0.30 -0.43
CA ASP A 349 -30.90 1.40 -1.18
C ASP A 349 -30.04 2.68 -1.14
N VAL A 350 -29.41 2.95 0.01
CA VAL A 350 -28.48 4.08 0.17
C VAL A 350 -27.24 3.88 -0.69
N LEU A 351 -26.67 2.67 -0.69
CA LEU A 351 -25.54 2.29 -1.55
C LEU A 351 -25.90 2.39 -3.03
N ALA A 352 -27.07 1.92 -3.44
CA ALA A 352 -27.55 2.01 -4.82
C ALA A 352 -27.64 3.47 -5.29
N THR A 353 -28.18 4.34 -4.44
CA THR A 353 -28.33 5.78 -4.70
C THR A 353 -26.97 6.45 -4.84
N TRP A 354 -26.08 6.22 -3.87
CA TRP A 354 -24.72 6.77 -3.88
C TRP A 354 -23.91 6.33 -5.11
N LEU A 355 -23.94 5.03 -5.46
CA LEU A 355 -23.26 4.51 -6.64
C LEU A 355 -23.85 5.06 -7.94
N THR A 356 -25.17 5.26 -7.98
CA THR A 356 -25.85 5.90 -9.12
C THR A 356 -25.35 7.33 -9.33
N GLU A 357 -25.21 8.11 -8.26
CA GLU A 357 -24.69 9.49 -8.33
C GLU A 357 -23.25 9.52 -8.84
N ILE A 358 -22.34 8.71 -8.27
CA ILE A 358 -20.94 8.65 -8.72
C ILE A 358 -20.87 8.23 -10.19
N ARG A 359 -21.61 7.18 -10.57
CA ARG A 359 -21.62 6.66 -11.93
C ARG A 359 -22.11 7.72 -12.91
N ASN A 360 -23.21 8.38 -12.57
CA ASN A 360 -23.81 9.40 -13.41
C ASN A 360 -22.94 10.65 -13.50
N ALA A 361 -22.19 11.02 -12.46
CA ALA A 361 -21.22 12.11 -12.55
C ALA A 361 -20.11 11.81 -13.59
N ARG A 362 -19.73 10.53 -13.74
CA ARG A 362 -18.62 10.09 -14.62
C ARG A 362 -19.05 9.71 -16.05
N ARG A 363 -20.34 9.48 -16.32
CA ARG A 363 -20.85 9.01 -17.62
C ARG A 363 -21.90 9.94 -18.23
N ALA A 364 -21.87 10.05 -19.56
CA ALA A 364 -22.88 10.77 -20.34
C ALA A 364 -24.27 10.11 -20.23
N ILE A 365 -24.32 8.78 -20.25
CA ILE A 365 -25.56 8.00 -20.16
C ILE A 365 -25.93 7.80 -18.68
N LYS A 366 -27.01 8.45 -18.25
CA LYS A 366 -27.53 8.35 -16.88
C LYS A 366 -28.34 7.06 -16.71
N ARG A 367 -27.97 6.23 -15.73
CA ARG A 367 -28.70 5.00 -15.37
C ARG A 367 -28.61 4.73 -13.87
N SER A 368 -29.67 4.17 -13.31
CA SER A 368 -29.70 3.71 -11.93
C SER A 368 -28.91 2.41 -11.76
N VAL A 369 -28.07 2.36 -10.72
CA VAL A 369 -27.39 1.15 -10.25
C VAL A 369 -28.34 0.38 -9.33
N ARG A 370 -28.43 -0.95 -9.49
CA ARG A 370 -29.31 -1.79 -8.66
C ARG A 370 -28.53 -2.87 -7.92
N LEU A 371 -28.80 -3.01 -6.62
CA LEU A 371 -28.26 -4.11 -5.81
C LEU A 371 -29.29 -5.25 -5.76
N HIS A 372 -28.84 -6.46 -6.04
CA HIS A 372 -29.66 -7.66 -6.08
C HIS A 372 -29.06 -8.77 -5.23
N THR A 373 -29.91 -9.54 -4.56
CA THR A 373 -29.54 -10.78 -3.85
C THR A 373 -30.22 -11.95 -4.56
N PRO A 374 -29.71 -12.36 -5.74
CA PRO A 374 -30.39 -13.35 -6.57
C PRO A 374 -30.34 -14.75 -5.94
N GLN A 375 -31.50 -15.41 -5.87
CA GLN A 375 -31.62 -16.77 -5.33
C GLN A 375 -31.71 -17.84 -6.43
N ARG A 376 -32.20 -17.47 -7.63
CA ARG A 376 -32.38 -18.38 -8.79
C ARG A 376 -32.11 -17.64 -10.11
N GLY A 377 -32.03 -18.39 -11.20
CA GLY A 377 -31.82 -17.87 -12.55
C GLY A 377 -30.36 -17.54 -12.86
N ASP A 378 -30.13 -16.86 -13.98
CA ASP A 378 -28.76 -16.66 -14.49
C ASP A 378 -27.92 -15.73 -13.61
N ARG A 379 -28.53 -14.70 -12.99
CA ARG A 379 -27.86 -13.87 -11.98
C ARG A 379 -27.33 -14.71 -10.80
N ALA A 380 -28.10 -15.70 -10.36
CA ALA A 380 -27.66 -16.60 -9.29
C ALA A 380 -26.50 -17.49 -9.74
N LYS A 381 -26.41 -17.88 -11.02
CA LYS A 381 -25.25 -18.61 -11.57
C LYS A 381 -23.97 -17.77 -11.51
N VAL A 382 -24.05 -16.47 -11.83
CA VAL A 382 -22.90 -15.55 -11.71
C VAL A 382 -22.48 -15.39 -10.24
N LEU A 383 -23.44 -15.22 -9.33
CA LEU A 383 -23.16 -15.16 -7.90
C LEU A 383 -22.51 -16.46 -7.40
N ALA A 384 -22.98 -17.62 -7.84
CA ALA A 384 -22.40 -18.92 -7.51
C ALA A 384 -20.97 -19.09 -8.04
N LEU A 385 -20.64 -18.48 -9.18
CA LEU A 385 -19.26 -18.41 -9.66
C LEU A 385 -18.39 -17.59 -8.70
N ALA A 386 -18.86 -16.42 -8.26
CA ALA A 386 -18.14 -15.60 -7.28
C ALA A 386 -17.94 -16.37 -5.96
N GLN A 387 -18.97 -17.06 -5.45
CA GLN A 387 -18.88 -17.88 -4.23
C GLN A 387 -17.82 -18.99 -4.34
N ARG A 388 -17.78 -19.72 -5.46
CA ARG A 388 -16.77 -20.77 -5.69
C ARG A 388 -15.36 -20.20 -5.72
N ASN A 389 -15.17 -19.04 -6.36
CA ASN A 389 -13.87 -18.37 -6.41
C ASN A 389 -13.45 -17.83 -5.04
N ALA A 390 -14.37 -17.28 -4.24
CA ALA A 390 -14.06 -16.83 -2.88
C ALA A 390 -13.52 -17.98 -2.03
N LYS A 391 -14.14 -19.17 -2.14
CA LYS A 391 -13.69 -20.40 -1.48
C LYS A 391 -12.34 -20.91 -2.01
N GLN A 392 -12.10 -20.81 -3.31
CA GLN A 392 -10.81 -21.21 -3.91
C GLN A 392 -9.67 -20.30 -3.43
N VAL A 393 -9.86 -18.98 -3.49
CA VAL A 393 -8.89 -17.99 -2.99
C VAL A 393 -8.59 -18.23 -1.50
N PHE A 394 -9.60 -18.61 -0.72
CA PHE A 394 -9.42 -18.97 0.69
C PHE A 394 -8.52 -20.19 0.86
N ARG A 395 -8.77 -21.27 0.10
CA ARG A 395 -8.00 -22.51 0.16
C ARG A 395 -6.54 -22.29 -0.25
N GLU A 396 -6.30 -21.55 -1.31
CA GLU A 396 -4.95 -21.20 -1.77
C GLU A 396 -4.18 -20.43 -0.70
N ARG A 397 -4.83 -19.46 -0.04
CA ARG A 397 -4.19 -18.71 1.05
C ARG A 397 -4.00 -19.54 2.33
N LEU A 398 -4.93 -20.41 2.67
CA LEU A 398 -4.79 -21.33 3.80
C LEU A 398 -3.60 -22.27 3.57
N GLY A 399 -3.48 -22.83 2.36
CA GLY A 399 -2.35 -23.65 1.95
C GLY A 399 -1.02 -22.88 1.98
N ALA A 400 -1.01 -21.64 1.48
CA ALA A 400 0.18 -20.79 1.54
C ALA A 400 0.62 -20.49 2.99
N SER A 401 -0.33 -20.15 3.87
CA SER A 401 -0.07 -19.90 5.29
C SER A 401 0.41 -21.15 6.04
N ALA A 402 -0.15 -22.32 5.72
CA ALA A 402 0.31 -23.60 6.28
C ALA A 402 1.73 -23.95 5.80
N ALA A 403 2.02 -23.75 4.51
CA ALA A 403 3.36 -23.95 3.97
C ALA A 403 4.38 -22.96 4.55
N GLU A 404 4.00 -21.71 4.81
CA GLU A 404 4.85 -20.72 5.50
C GLU A 404 5.10 -21.16 6.95
N ALA A 405 4.08 -21.63 7.68
CA ALA A 405 4.24 -22.13 9.04
C ALA A 405 5.16 -23.37 9.11
N GLU A 406 5.00 -24.32 8.19
CA GLU A 406 5.88 -25.49 8.02
C GLU A 406 7.33 -25.06 7.76
N THR A 407 7.52 -24.03 6.91
CA THR A 407 8.84 -23.47 6.61
C THR A 407 9.48 -22.83 7.85
N LEU A 408 8.71 -22.09 8.65
CA LEU A 408 9.18 -21.52 9.91
C LEU A 408 9.50 -22.59 10.95
N GLN A 409 8.73 -23.68 10.97
CA GLN A 409 8.97 -24.81 11.85
C GLN A 409 10.28 -25.50 11.47
N ALA A 410 10.50 -25.75 10.18
CA ALA A 410 11.76 -26.30 9.69
C ALA A 410 12.96 -25.38 10.01
N LEU A 411 12.82 -24.06 9.83
CA LEU A 411 13.85 -23.09 10.22
C LEU A 411 14.12 -23.14 11.74
N GLY A 412 13.07 -23.20 12.55
CA GLY A 412 13.18 -23.36 14.00
C GLY A 412 13.89 -24.67 14.39
N SER A 413 13.60 -25.77 13.70
CA SER A 413 14.29 -27.05 13.91
C SER A 413 15.78 -27.00 13.54
N TYR A 414 16.14 -26.36 12.42
CA TYR A 414 17.55 -26.16 12.06
C TYR A 414 18.32 -25.37 13.12
N LEU A 415 17.68 -24.37 13.72
CA LEU A 415 18.27 -23.50 14.74
C LEU A 415 18.04 -24.00 16.18
N ALA A 416 17.45 -25.19 16.35
CA ALA A 416 17.09 -25.76 17.66
C ALA A 416 16.25 -24.81 18.55
N MET A 417 15.38 -23.99 17.94
CA MET A 417 14.58 -23.00 18.66
C MET A 417 13.43 -23.65 19.44
N SER A 418 13.27 -23.26 20.71
CA SER A 418 12.15 -23.70 21.55
C SER A 418 10.80 -23.09 21.14
N LYS A 419 10.83 -21.94 20.48
CA LYS A 419 9.64 -21.21 19.99
C LYS A 419 9.72 -21.03 18.48
N LEU A 420 8.56 -21.09 17.81
CA LEU A 420 8.47 -20.84 16.38
C LEU A 420 8.95 -19.41 16.06
N PRO A 421 9.86 -19.21 15.08
CA PRO A 421 10.36 -17.88 14.71
C PRO A 421 9.30 -17.08 13.93
N ARG A 422 8.26 -16.61 14.62
CA ARG A 422 7.17 -15.85 14.02
C ARG A 422 7.61 -14.47 13.58
N ARG A 423 8.38 -13.75 14.40
CA ARG A 423 8.96 -12.44 14.06
C ARG A 423 10.47 -12.56 13.87
N ILE A 424 10.92 -12.28 12.65
CA ILE A 424 12.33 -12.38 12.25
C ILE A 424 12.81 -11.01 11.78
N GLU A 425 13.93 -10.55 12.32
CA GLU A 425 14.60 -9.33 11.89
C GLU A 425 15.86 -9.68 11.11
N CYS A 426 16.06 -9.08 9.94
CA CYS A 426 17.24 -9.29 9.12
C CYS A 426 18.00 -7.97 8.92
N TYR A 427 19.31 -8.00 9.18
CA TYR A 427 20.20 -6.85 9.19
C TYR A 427 21.22 -6.95 8.06
N ASP A 428 21.34 -5.89 7.27
CA ASP A 428 22.39 -5.70 6.27
C ASP A 428 23.17 -4.41 6.58
N VAL A 429 24.50 -4.48 6.57
CA VAL A 429 25.40 -3.33 6.74
C VAL A 429 26.15 -3.13 5.43
N SER A 430 25.77 -2.09 4.71
CA SER A 430 26.36 -1.77 3.40
C SER A 430 27.35 -0.61 3.53
N ASN A 431 28.61 -0.88 3.22
CA ASN A 431 29.66 0.14 3.17
C ASN A 431 29.98 0.51 1.72
N ILE A 432 29.23 1.48 1.18
CA ILE A 432 29.49 1.96 -0.18
C ILE A 432 30.54 3.05 -0.12
N GLN A 433 31.79 2.70 -0.44
CA GLN A 433 32.97 3.55 -0.66
C GLN A 433 32.71 5.06 -0.46
N GLY A 434 32.90 5.51 0.77
CA GLY A 434 33.35 6.87 1.06
C GLY A 434 32.35 7.89 1.63
N THR A 435 31.03 7.66 1.70
CA THR A 435 30.15 8.63 2.42
C THR A 435 28.89 8.04 3.08
N ASP A 436 28.79 8.26 4.39
CA ASP A 436 27.68 7.97 5.29
C ASP A 436 27.24 6.49 5.32
N PRO A 437 27.91 5.63 6.12
CA PRO A 437 27.49 4.25 6.30
C PRO A 437 26.06 4.15 6.86
N VAL A 438 25.29 3.19 6.34
CA VAL A 438 23.91 2.93 6.74
C VAL A 438 23.73 1.44 6.92
N ALA A 439 23.16 1.05 8.05
CA ALA A 439 22.63 -0.28 8.24
C ALA A 439 21.12 -0.30 7.97
N SER A 440 20.63 -1.42 7.47
CA SER A 440 19.24 -1.61 7.12
C SER A 440 18.67 -2.80 7.86
N MET A 441 17.45 -2.64 8.38
CA MET A 441 16.71 -3.66 9.11
C MET A 441 15.39 -3.89 8.39
N VAL A 442 15.15 -5.13 7.99
CA VAL A 442 13.87 -5.59 7.45
C VAL A 442 13.24 -6.59 8.42
N VAL A 443 11.91 -6.59 8.47
CA VAL A 443 11.16 -7.41 9.42
C VAL A 443 10.23 -8.34 8.65
N PHE A 444 10.21 -9.60 9.05
CA PHE A 444 9.27 -10.60 8.57
C PHE A 444 8.42 -11.09 9.74
N VAL A 445 7.11 -11.22 9.52
CA VAL A 445 6.15 -11.78 10.47
C VAL A 445 5.39 -12.91 9.80
N ASP A 446 5.38 -14.08 10.43
CA ASP A 446 4.79 -15.33 9.93
C ASP A 446 5.25 -15.64 8.49
N GLY A 447 6.53 -15.41 8.20
CA GLY A 447 7.13 -15.65 6.89
C GLY A 447 6.88 -14.54 5.86
N ALA A 448 6.10 -13.50 6.15
CA ALA A 448 5.80 -12.41 5.22
C ALA A 448 6.48 -11.07 5.62
N PRO A 449 6.93 -10.24 4.66
CA PRO A 449 7.60 -8.96 4.96
C PRO A 449 6.64 -7.92 5.57
N LEU A 450 7.02 -7.35 6.72
CA LEU A 450 6.32 -6.26 7.41
C LEU A 450 7.01 -4.91 7.14
N LYS A 451 6.70 -4.30 5.99
CA LYS A 451 7.36 -3.08 5.50
C LYS A 451 7.23 -1.85 6.40
N SER A 452 6.14 -1.74 7.15
CA SER A 452 5.95 -0.65 8.13
C SER A 452 6.96 -0.72 9.28
N ALA A 453 7.51 -1.89 9.57
CA ALA A 453 8.51 -2.12 10.60
C ALA A 453 9.96 -1.98 10.10
N TYR A 454 10.20 -1.68 8.82
CA TYR A 454 11.56 -1.50 8.30
C TYR A 454 12.21 -0.25 8.88
N ARG A 455 13.52 -0.30 9.14
CA ARG A 455 14.28 0.81 9.72
C ARG A 455 15.65 0.93 9.08
N SER A 456 16.08 2.16 8.83
CA SER A 456 17.47 2.46 8.45
C SER A 456 18.19 3.15 9.60
N PHE A 457 19.39 2.70 9.88
CA PHE A 457 20.24 3.24 10.94
C PHE A 457 21.40 3.99 10.31
N ARG A 458 21.48 5.29 10.59
CA ARG A 458 22.67 6.07 10.25
C ARG A 458 23.76 5.73 11.26
N ILE A 459 24.90 5.23 10.76
CA ILE A 459 26.08 4.95 11.56
C ILE A 459 26.75 6.27 11.97
N ARG A 460 27.12 6.38 13.25
CA ARG A 460 27.74 7.58 13.83
C ARG A 460 29.26 7.47 13.91
N SER A 461 29.77 6.25 14.02
CA SER A 461 31.19 5.90 14.05
C SER A 461 31.86 6.33 12.74
N LYS A 462 32.77 7.33 12.77
CA LYS A 462 33.27 8.05 11.58
C LYS A 462 34.69 7.70 11.14
N ASP A 463 35.49 7.04 11.97
CA ASP A 463 36.94 7.11 11.78
C ASP A 463 37.56 5.90 11.06
N THR A 464 36.77 4.88 10.69
CA THR A 464 37.23 3.83 9.75
C THR A 464 36.06 2.99 9.22
N PRO A 465 36.10 2.53 7.95
CA PRO A 465 35.23 1.49 7.38
C PRO A 465 35.26 0.14 8.13
N ASP A 466 34.71 0.07 9.35
CA ASP A 466 34.65 -1.18 10.12
C ASP A 466 33.22 -1.75 10.16
N ASP A 467 32.94 -2.69 9.26
CA ASP A 467 31.64 -3.35 9.13
C ASP A 467 31.20 -4.06 10.42
N PHE A 468 32.13 -4.48 11.28
CA PHE A 468 31.83 -5.10 12.57
C PHE A 468 31.36 -4.07 13.59
N ALA A 469 32.11 -2.97 13.74
CA ALA A 469 31.72 -1.88 14.64
C ALA A 469 30.38 -1.27 14.23
N MET A 470 30.11 -1.16 12.92
CA MET A 470 28.84 -0.66 12.40
C MET A 470 27.65 -1.60 12.66
N MET A 471 27.86 -2.91 12.53
CA MET A 471 26.86 -3.91 12.89
C MET A 471 26.56 -3.85 14.39
N TYR A 472 27.60 -3.81 15.23
CA TYR A 472 27.47 -3.71 16.67
C TYR A 472 26.71 -2.43 17.10
N GLU A 473 27.09 -1.24 16.59
CA GLU A 473 26.40 0.04 16.86
C GLU A 473 24.91 -0.05 16.51
N THR A 474 24.60 -0.67 15.36
CA THR A 474 23.22 -0.83 14.87
C THR A 474 22.40 -1.69 15.82
N LEU A 475 22.95 -2.84 16.20
CA LEU A 475 22.26 -3.81 17.04
C LEU A 475 22.06 -3.28 18.46
N VAL A 476 23.08 -2.69 19.09
CA VAL A 476 22.93 -2.04 20.41
C VAL A 476 21.80 -1.02 20.38
N ARG A 477 21.82 -0.10 19.41
CA ARG A 477 20.79 0.94 19.30
C ARG A 477 19.39 0.40 19.04
N ARG A 478 19.26 -0.74 18.35
CA ARG A 478 17.96 -1.41 18.14
C ARG A 478 17.49 -2.04 19.44
N LEU A 479 18.39 -2.74 20.11
CA LEU A 479 18.14 -3.57 21.27
C LEU A 479 17.81 -2.72 22.51
N GLU A 480 18.41 -1.54 22.65
CA GLU A 480 18.02 -0.52 23.64
C GLU A 480 16.55 -0.08 23.52
N ARG A 481 15.96 -0.18 22.32
CA ARG A 481 14.55 0.17 22.07
C ARG A 481 13.60 -1.02 22.17
N ILE A 482 14.09 -2.19 22.56
CA ILE A 482 13.26 -3.39 22.62
C ILE A 482 12.05 -3.16 23.53
N ASP A 483 10.90 -3.72 23.13
CA ASP A 483 9.64 -3.64 23.86
C ASP A 483 9.01 -2.23 23.97
N GLN A 484 9.60 -1.21 23.33
CA GLN A 484 8.97 0.10 23.15
C GLN A 484 7.89 0.06 22.05
N PRO A 485 6.87 0.95 22.10
CA PRO A 485 5.86 1.06 21.04
C PRO A 485 6.49 1.21 19.64
N GLY A 486 6.17 0.28 18.73
CA GLY A 486 6.72 0.23 17.37
C GLY A 486 8.10 -0.44 17.23
N TRP A 487 8.60 -1.08 18.30
CA TRP A 487 9.88 -1.79 18.39
C TRP A 487 9.72 -3.18 19.04
N GLU A 488 8.74 -3.94 18.57
CA GLU A 488 8.38 -5.24 19.16
C GLU A 488 9.57 -6.22 19.16
N ARG A 489 9.65 -7.06 20.19
CA ARG A 489 10.71 -8.07 20.36
C ARG A 489 10.66 -9.16 19.27
N PRO A 490 11.77 -9.44 18.56
CA PRO A 490 11.86 -10.54 17.61
C PRO A 490 12.05 -11.90 18.30
N ASN A 491 11.70 -12.97 17.60
CA ASN A 491 12.06 -14.34 18.00
C ASN A 491 13.46 -14.72 17.49
N LEU A 492 13.84 -14.18 16.32
CA LEU A 492 15.10 -14.48 15.64
C LEU A 492 15.67 -13.20 15.01
N ILE A 493 16.95 -12.94 15.22
CA ILE A 493 17.74 -11.95 14.51
C ILE A 493 18.66 -12.66 13.53
N ILE A 494 18.65 -12.24 12.27
CA ILE A 494 19.53 -12.71 11.21
C ILE A 494 20.45 -11.57 10.80
N VAL A 495 21.76 -11.77 10.90
CA VAL A 495 22.74 -10.84 10.34
C VAL A 495 23.24 -11.34 8.98
N ASP A 496 23.24 -10.46 7.97
CA ASP A 496 23.83 -10.77 6.66
C ASP A 496 25.35 -10.72 6.78
N GLY A 497 25.94 -11.88 7.01
CA GLY A 497 27.34 -12.02 7.37
C GLY A 497 27.68 -13.40 7.93
N GLY A 498 28.97 -13.70 7.93
CA GLY A 498 29.49 -14.95 8.48
C GLY A 498 29.68 -14.89 9.99
N PRO A 499 30.48 -15.82 10.56
CA PRO A 499 30.78 -15.87 11.99
C PRO A 499 31.26 -14.54 12.61
N PRO A 500 32.08 -13.71 11.93
CA PRO A 500 32.51 -12.44 12.51
C PRO A 500 31.35 -11.46 12.77
N GLN A 501 30.41 -11.31 11.84
CA GLN A 501 29.22 -10.46 12.03
C GLN A 501 28.27 -11.04 13.08
N LEU A 502 28.11 -12.36 13.11
CA LEU A 502 27.32 -13.05 14.12
C LEU A 502 27.85 -12.78 15.54
N ARG A 503 29.17 -12.80 15.74
CA ARG A 503 29.77 -12.47 17.03
C ARG A 503 29.46 -11.06 17.50
N MET A 504 29.33 -10.09 16.59
CA MET A 504 28.94 -8.72 16.96
C MET A 504 27.50 -8.66 17.48
N ALA A 505 26.61 -9.48 16.90
CA ALA A 505 25.24 -9.58 17.38
C ALA A 505 25.14 -10.24 18.76
N VAL A 506 25.93 -11.30 18.99
CA VAL A 506 26.03 -11.95 20.30
C VAL A 506 26.57 -10.96 21.35
N ALA A 507 27.68 -10.29 21.06
CA ALA A 507 28.27 -9.29 21.96
C ALA A 507 27.27 -8.16 22.31
N ALA A 508 26.55 -7.62 21.33
CA ALA A 508 25.56 -6.58 21.57
C ALA A 508 24.39 -7.03 22.48
N MET A 509 24.00 -8.31 22.42
CA MET A 509 22.98 -8.85 23.32
C MET A 509 23.53 -9.07 24.72
N ASP A 510 24.75 -9.61 24.83
CA ASP A 510 25.42 -9.87 26.10
C ASP A 510 25.66 -8.57 26.87
N ASP A 511 26.16 -7.53 26.20
CA ASP A 511 26.42 -6.21 26.79
C ASP A 511 25.15 -5.51 27.31
N LEU A 512 24.00 -5.81 26.70
CA LEU A 512 22.69 -5.29 27.11
C LEU A 512 21.91 -6.25 28.01
N ALA A 513 22.49 -7.41 28.38
CA ALA A 513 21.85 -8.48 29.14
C ALA A 513 20.48 -8.91 28.56
N ILE A 514 20.38 -8.99 27.23
CA ILE A 514 19.14 -9.38 26.54
C ILE A 514 19.14 -10.88 26.28
N HIS A 515 18.16 -11.56 26.88
CA HIS A 515 17.95 -12.98 26.70
C HIS A 515 16.63 -13.29 25.97
N GLY A 516 16.50 -14.52 25.47
CA GLY A 516 15.28 -15.04 24.86
C GLY A 516 15.04 -14.61 23.40
N ILE A 517 16.09 -14.18 22.71
CA ILE A 517 16.10 -13.90 21.26
C ILE A 517 17.20 -14.77 20.66
N GLU A 518 16.84 -15.56 19.66
CA GLU A 518 17.82 -16.36 18.93
C GLU A 518 18.52 -15.50 17.88
N VAL A 519 19.77 -15.81 17.55
CA VAL A 519 20.54 -15.08 16.54
C VAL A 519 21.22 -16.04 15.59
N ALA A 520 21.22 -15.72 14.29
CA ALA A 520 21.92 -16.49 13.29
C ALA A 520 22.65 -15.59 12.27
N GLY A 521 23.78 -16.08 11.76
CA GLY A 521 24.49 -15.46 10.64
C GLY A 521 24.08 -16.09 9.32
N LEU A 522 23.78 -15.28 8.30
CA LEU A 522 23.46 -15.75 6.96
C LEU A 522 24.58 -15.33 6.00
N ALA A 523 25.29 -16.29 5.43
CA ALA A 523 26.41 -16.03 4.52
C ALA A 523 26.26 -16.78 3.20
N LYS A 524 26.72 -16.17 2.11
CA LYS A 524 26.92 -16.91 0.84
C LYS A 524 28.09 -17.86 0.97
N ALA A 525 27.93 -19.10 0.50
CA ALA A 525 29.07 -19.99 0.35
C ALA A 525 30.10 -19.40 -0.63
N ARG A 526 31.37 -19.40 -0.22
CA ARG A 526 32.51 -19.19 -1.13
C ARG A 526 32.70 -20.47 -1.92
N SER A 527 32.03 -20.63 -3.06
CA SER A 527 32.40 -21.70 -4.00
C SER A 527 33.49 -21.20 -4.94
N LEU A 528 34.56 -21.98 -5.03
CA LEU A 528 35.71 -21.81 -5.92
C LEU A 528 35.44 -22.21 -7.37
N SER A 529 34.21 -22.61 -7.73
CA SER A 529 33.84 -22.95 -9.11
C SER A 529 32.65 -22.11 -9.59
N LYS A 530 32.89 -21.38 -10.68
CA LYS A 530 31.95 -20.51 -11.40
C LYS A 530 31.01 -21.30 -12.31
N GLU A 531 30.81 -22.59 -12.05
CA GLU A 531 29.99 -23.46 -12.91
C GLU A 531 28.59 -23.62 -12.34
N ARG A 532 27.65 -22.87 -12.94
CA ARG A 532 26.21 -23.16 -13.07
C ARG A 532 25.47 -23.53 -11.78
N GLY A 533 25.12 -22.53 -10.97
CA GLY A 533 24.09 -22.68 -9.93
C GLY A 533 24.25 -21.67 -8.79
N ARG A 534 23.14 -21.25 -8.17
CA ARG A 534 23.12 -20.32 -7.01
C ARG A 534 24.17 -20.73 -5.96
N THR A 535 24.94 -19.76 -5.45
CA THR A 535 25.82 -20.01 -4.30
C THR A 535 24.98 -20.40 -3.09
N PRO A 536 25.25 -21.56 -2.45
CA PRO A 536 24.40 -22.07 -1.39
C PRO A 536 24.40 -21.12 -0.18
N GLU A 537 23.22 -20.86 0.38
CA GLU A 537 23.09 -20.10 1.63
C GLU A 537 23.61 -20.96 2.79
N ARG A 538 24.44 -20.37 3.65
CA ARG A 538 24.96 -20.99 4.86
C ARG A 538 24.43 -20.26 6.08
N LEU A 539 23.83 -21.00 6.99
CA LEU A 539 23.31 -20.49 8.25
C LEU A 539 24.31 -20.82 9.37
N TRP A 540 24.63 -19.86 10.21
CA TRP A 540 25.57 -19.98 11.31
C TRP A 540 24.84 -19.76 12.63
N SER A 541 24.98 -20.69 13.55
CA SER A 541 24.53 -20.53 14.94
C SER A 541 25.67 -19.99 15.82
N PRO A 542 25.37 -19.29 16.92
CA PRO A 542 26.38 -18.80 17.85
C PRO A 542 27.25 -19.95 18.36
N GLY A 543 28.58 -19.77 18.33
CA GLY A 543 29.54 -20.78 18.77
C GLY A 543 29.74 -21.97 17.82
N ALA A 544 29.02 -22.06 16.69
CA ALA A 544 29.18 -23.15 15.75
C ALA A 544 30.50 -23.05 14.96
N ILE A 545 31.23 -24.17 14.89
CA ILE A 545 32.48 -24.29 14.11
C ILE A 545 32.17 -24.46 12.61
N GLU A 546 31.09 -25.16 12.30
CA GLU A 546 30.61 -25.39 10.94
C GLU A 546 29.22 -24.76 10.72
N PRO A 547 28.93 -24.30 9.49
CA PRO A 547 27.59 -23.81 9.16
C PRO A 547 26.59 -24.96 9.10
N LEU A 548 25.34 -24.67 9.44
CA LEU A 548 24.22 -25.57 9.19
C LEU A 548 24.03 -25.75 7.69
N VAL A 549 24.14 -26.99 7.23
CA VAL A 549 23.93 -27.36 5.82
C VAL A 549 22.43 -27.47 5.56
N LEU A 550 21.91 -26.54 4.78
CA LEU A 550 20.52 -26.53 4.35
C LEU A 550 20.37 -27.25 3.00
N ASP A 551 19.26 -27.96 2.82
CA ASP A 551 18.86 -28.45 1.49
C ASP A 551 18.58 -27.25 0.58
N GLN A 552 19.30 -27.16 -0.53
CA GLN A 552 19.33 -26.00 -1.41
C GLN A 552 18.03 -25.77 -2.18
N ASN A 553 17.18 -26.79 -2.28
CA ASN A 553 15.85 -26.68 -2.88
C ASN A 553 14.75 -26.56 -1.83
N SER A 554 15.10 -26.43 -0.54
CA SER A 554 14.13 -26.30 0.53
C SER A 554 13.48 -24.92 0.57
N LYS A 555 12.23 -24.88 1.06
CA LYS A 555 11.50 -23.62 1.32
C LYS A 555 12.24 -22.71 2.31
N VAL A 556 13.04 -23.28 3.22
CA VAL A 556 13.85 -22.54 4.21
C VAL A 556 14.90 -21.69 3.53
N VAL A 557 15.65 -22.25 2.57
CA VAL A 557 16.65 -21.50 1.80
C VAL A 557 16.00 -20.36 1.01
N PHE A 558 14.84 -20.59 0.40
CA PHE A 558 14.11 -19.52 -0.30
C PHE A 558 13.61 -18.42 0.64
N LEU A 559 13.18 -18.75 1.85
CA LEU A 559 12.81 -17.78 2.86
C LEU A 559 14.00 -16.91 3.27
N LEU A 560 15.14 -17.53 3.60
CA LEU A 560 16.37 -16.83 3.99
C LEU A 560 16.92 -15.95 2.87
N ALA A 561 16.99 -16.47 1.65
CA ALA A 561 17.40 -15.70 0.47
C ALA A 561 16.48 -14.49 0.24
N ARG A 562 15.16 -14.66 0.39
CA ARG A 562 14.19 -13.56 0.27
C ARG A 562 14.38 -12.50 1.35
N MET A 563 14.68 -12.87 2.59
CA MET A 563 14.98 -11.92 3.67
C MET A 563 16.23 -11.11 3.37
N ARG A 564 17.31 -11.77 2.96
CA ARG A 564 18.57 -11.13 2.58
C ARG A 564 18.41 -10.19 1.39
N ASP A 565 17.77 -10.66 0.32
CA ASP A 565 17.58 -9.87 -0.88
C ASP A 565 16.71 -8.64 -0.60
N GLU A 566 15.73 -8.76 0.31
CA GLU A 566 14.90 -7.64 0.76
C GLU A 566 15.69 -6.64 1.63
N ALA A 567 16.58 -7.11 2.51
CA ALA A 567 17.51 -6.28 3.29
C ALA A 567 18.43 -5.48 2.36
N HIS A 568 19.14 -6.15 1.45
CA HIS A 568 19.97 -5.52 0.42
C HIS A 568 19.18 -4.51 -0.43
N ARG A 569 17.99 -4.88 -0.91
CA ARG A 569 17.13 -3.99 -1.71
C ARG A 569 16.78 -2.73 -0.92
N PHE A 570 16.48 -2.88 0.37
CA PHE A 570 16.14 -1.76 1.23
C PHE A 570 17.34 -0.84 1.45
N ALA A 571 18.53 -1.39 1.75
CA ALA A 571 19.79 -0.64 1.86
C ALA A 571 20.09 0.18 0.59
N ILE A 572 20.08 -0.45 -0.59
CA ILE A 572 20.37 0.20 -1.89
C ILE A 572 19.39 1.35 -2.15
N SER A 573 18.10 1.14 -1.87
CA SER A 573 17.07 2.16 -2.09
C SER A 573 17.28 3.41 -1.24
N HIS A 574 17.79 3.23 -0.02
CA HIS A 574 18.11 4.32 0.91
C HIS A 574 19.36 5.08 0.47
N HIS A 575 20.42 4.38 0.04
CA HIS A 575 21.61 5.01 -0.52
C HIS A 575 21.31 5.81 -1.79
N ARG A 576 20.47 5.30 -2.70
CA ARG A 576 20.05 6.04 -3.90
C ARG A 576 19.32 7.34 -3.57
N LYS A 577 18.42 7.33 -2.57
CA LYS A 577 17.72 8.56 -2.13
C LYS A 577 18.69 9.56 -1.52
N ARG A 578 19.66 9.13 -0.70
CA ARG A 578 20.66 10.01 -0.07
C ARG A 578 21.67 10.57 -1.05
N ARG A 579 22.20 9.77 -1.98
CA ARG A 579 23.11 10.24 -3.04
C ARG A 579 22.45 11.33 -3.87
N ARG A 580 21.20 11.11 -4.31
CA ARG A 580 20.42 12.14 -5.02
C ARG A 580 20.26 13.43 -4.20
N GLY A 581 19.98 13.32 -2.90
CA GLY A 581 19.89 14.50 -2.02
C GLY A 581 21.22 15.25 -1.86
N ARG A 582 22.34 14.54 -1.74
CA ARG A 582 23.68 15.13 -1.51
C ARG A 582 24.30 15.72 -2.77
N THR A 583 24.12 15.08 -3.93
CA THR A 583 24.53 15.64 -5.23
C THR A 583 23.83 16.97 -5.48
N LEU A 584 22.53 17.04 -5.18
CA LEU A 584 21.77 18.28 -5.29
C LEU A 584 22.24 19.33 -4.26
N GLN A 585 22.58 18.92 -3.03
CA GLN A 585 23.09 19.84 -2.01
C GLN A 585 24.49 20.38 -2.35
N SER A 586 25.37 19.57 -2.92
CA SER A 586 26.69 20.02 -3.41
C SER A 586 26.59 20.94 -4.63
N ALA A 587 25.59 20.76 -5.48
CA ALA A 587 25.39 21.61 -6.66
C ALA A 587 25.13 23.07 -6.26
N LEU A 588 24.42 23.32 -5.15
CA LEU A 588 24.21 24.66 -4.59
C LEU A 588 25.48 25.28 -3.96
N ASP A 589 26.44 24.46 -3.51
CA ASP A 589 27.71 24.96 -2.93
C ASP A 589 28.66 25.50 -4.00
N GLN A 590 28.52 25.01 -5.24
CA GLN A 590 29.38 25.38 -6.36
C GLN A 590 28.89 26.63 -7.11
N ILE A 591 27.73 27.18 -6.73
CA ILE A 591 27.15 28.34 -7.40
C ILE A 591 27.75 29.61 -6.81
N GLU A 592 28.61 30.26 -7.60
CA GLU A 592 29.18 31.56 -7.26
C GLU A 592 28.07 32.59 -6.97
N GLY A 593 28.08 33.14 -5.75
CA GLY A 593 27.06 34.06 -5.24
C GLY A 593 26.05 33.44 -4.28
N VAL A 594 26.03 32.11 -4.09
CA VAL A 594 25.16 31.43 -3.10
C VAL A 594 25.93 31.09 -1.83
N GLY A 595 26.01 32.05 -0.91
CA GLY A 595 26.60 31.84 0.42
C GLY A 595 25.69 31.06 1.40
N PRO A 596 26.21 30.70 2.59
CA PRO A 596 25.49 29.90 3.60
C PRO A 596 24.14 30.49 4.06
N ALA A 597 24.01 31.82 4.07
CA ALA A 597 22.78 32.51 4.45
C ALA A 597 21.69 32.36 3.37
N ARG A 598 22.03 32.62 2.10
CA ARG A 598 21.11 32.48 0.94
C ARG A 598 20.67 31.04 0.73
N ARG A 599 21.59 30.08 0.92
CA ARG A 599 21.29 28.64 0.94
C ARG A 599 20.22 28.30 1.96
N ARG A 600 20.36 28.75 3.20
CA ARG A 600 19.38 28.47 4.27
C ARG A 600 18.02 29.07 3.95
N ALA A 601 17.98 30.26 3.36
CA ALA A 601 16.74 30.88 2.91
C ALA A 601 16.06 30.07 1.80
N LEU A 602 16.82 29.65 0.78
CA LEU A 602 16.32 28.80 -0.32
C LEU A 602 15.81 27.44 0.18
N LEU A 603 16.54 26.77 1.08
CA LEU A 603 16.11 25.49 1.64
C LEU A 603 14.92 25.62 2.60
N ARG A 604 14.77 26.76 3.29
CA ARG A 604 13.62 27.03 4.15
C ARG A 604 12.35 27.25 3.33
N GLU A 605 12.45 27.98 2.23
CA GLU A 605 11.32 28.27 1.32
C GLU A 605 10.89 27.04 0.52
N PHE A 606 11.86 26.32 -0.06
CA PHE A 606 11.56 25.21 -0.97
C PHE A 606 11.62 23.83 -0.31
N GLY A 607 12.13 23.73 0.92
CA GLY A 607 12.23 22.49 1.70
C GLY A 607 13.30 21.50 1.22
N SER A 608 13.54 21.41 -0.09
CA SER A 608 14.59 20.57 -0.68
C SER A 608 15.12 21.15 -1.98
N VAL A 609 16.35 20.82 -2.34
CA VAL A 609 16.95 21.25 -3.61
C VAL A 609 16.18 20.71 -4.82
N ARG A 610 15.47 19.59 -4.69
CA ARG A 610 14.62 19.04 -5.75
C ARG A 610 13.36 19.86 -6.00
N ALA A 611 12.80 20.45 -4.94
CA ALA A 611 11.69 21.39 -5.08
C ALA A 611 12.18 22.71 -5.67
N LEU A 612 13.40 23.13 -5.29
CA LEU A 612 14.07 24.29 -5.87
C LEU A 612 14.39 24.11 -7.36
N SER A 613 14.87 22.95 -7.80
CA SER A 613 15.19 22.67 -9.22
C SER A 613 13.95 22.64 -10.14
N ARG A 614 12.75 22.54 -9.55
CA ARG A 614 11.46 22.56 -10.24
C ARG A 614 10.72 23.89 -10.09
N ALA A 615 11.27 24.82 -9.30
CA ALA A 615 10.68 26.13 -9.12
C ALA A 615 10.96 27.00 -10.36
N SER A 616 10.03 27.90 -10.68
CA SER A 616 10.26 28.93 -11.70
C SER A 616 11.31 29.93 -11.22
N VAL A 617 12.03 30.54 -12.16
CA VAL A 617 13.05 31.55 -11.89
C VAL A 617 12.47 32.69 -11.04
N ASP A 618 11.25 33.12 -11.32
CA ASP A 618 10.55 34.18 -10.57
C ASP A 618 10.32 33.80 -9.11
N ARG A 619 9.97 32.53 -8.85
CA ARG A 619 9.75 32.04 -7.50
C ARG A 619 11.07 31.94 -6.73
N VAL A 620 12.16 31.57 -7.40
CA VAL A 620 13.50 31.55 -6.81
C VAL A 620 14.00 32.97 -6.53
N ALA A 621 13.67 33.93 -7.40
CA ALA A 621 14.01 35.35 -7.24
C ALA A 621 13.21 36.04 -6.11
N ALA A 622 12.08 35.47 -5.70
CA ALA A 622 11.29 35.97 -4.58
C ALA A 622 11.95 35.67 -3.21
N VAL A 623 12.97 34.82 -3.15
CA VAL A 623 13.65 34.51 -1.89
C VAL A 623 14.55 35.69 -1.46
N PRO A 624 14.44 36.16 -0.20
CA PRO A 624 15.23 37.29 0.28
C PRO A 624 16.74 37.11 0.03
N GLY A 625 17.31 38.08 -0.69
CA GLY A 625 18.74 38.09 -1.04
C GLY A 625 19.11 37.29 -2.30
N VAL A 626 18.15 36.72 -3.02
CA VAL A 626 18.35 36.03 -4.30
C VAL A 626 17.73 36.87 -5.41
N GLY A 627 18.52 37.77 -6.01
CA GLY A 627 18.03 38.60 -7.13
C GLY A 627 17.83 37.78 -8.42
N PRO A 628 17.18 38.37 -9.45
CA PRO A 628 16.79 37.67 -10.68
C PRO A 628 17.98 37.04 -11.43
N LYS A 629 19.14 37.71 -11.46
CA LYS A 629 20.37 37.17 -12.08
C LYS A 629 20.92 35.94 -11.35
N LEU A 630 20.80 35.89 -10.02
CA LEU A 630 21.26 34.76 -9.22
C LEU A 630 20.24 33.61 -9.29
N ALA A 631 18.95 33.92 -9.32
CA ALA A 631 17.88 32.95 -9.50
C ALA A 631 18.01 32.20 -10.83
N GLN A 632 18.28 32.91 -11.92
CA GLN A 632 18.53 32.30 -13.24
C GLN A 632 19.73 31.34 -13.17
N ARG A 633 20.87 31.79 -12.63
CA ARG A 633 22.07 30.97 -12.45
C ARG A 633 21.84 29.72 -11.60
N ILE A 634 21.05 29.84 -10.53
CA ILE A 634 20.66 28.70 -9.69
C ILE A 634 19.83 27.70 -10.49
N CYS A 635 18.85 28.17 -11.26
CA CYS A 635 18.02 27.30 -12.09
C CYS A 635 18.84 26.61 -13.18
N ASP A 636 19.73 27.34 -13.86
CA ASP A 636 20.57 26.81 -14.93
C ASP A 636 21.50 25.70 -14.42
N VAL A 637 22.21 25.93 -13.31
CA VAL A 637 23.13 24.92 -12.72
C VAL A 637 22.36 23.69 -12.22
N LEU A 638 21.21 23.88 -11.59
CA LEU A 638 20.40 22.77 -11.08
C LEU A 638 19.70 21.96 -12.19
N GLN A 639 19.40 22.59 -13.33
CA GLN A 639 18.85 21.90 -14.50
C GLN A 639 19.93 21.10 -15.26
N VAL A 640 21.17 21.62 -15.33
CA VAL A 640 22.31 20.90 -15.96
C VAL A 640 22.76 19.69 -15.13
N GLY A 641 22.76 19.78 -13.79
CA GLY A 641 23.11 18.65 -12.91
C GLY A 641 22.14 17.46 -12.97
N GLU A 642 20.87 17.70 -13.33
CA GLU A 642 19.87 16.64 -13.54
C GLU A 642 20.12 15.85 -14.84
N GLN A 643 20.84 16.42 -15.82
CA GLN A 643 21.15 15.78 -17.10
C GLN A 643 22.38 14.85 -17.04
N VAL A 644 23.34 15.12 -16.15
CA VAL A 644 24.61 14.37 -16.05
C VAL A 644 24.51 13.12 -15.13
N THR A 645 23.46 13.01 -14.31
CA THR A 645 23.31 11.95 -13.28
C THR A 645 22.09 11.04 -13.47
N GLY A 646 21.49 11.05 -14.66
CA GLY A 646 20.32 10.26 -15.07
C GLY A 646 20.58 8.76 -15.16
#